data_AF-A0AAE1IAZ6-F1
#
_entry.id   AF-A0AAE1IAZ6-F1
#
_cell.length_a   1.000
_cell.length_b   1.000
_cell.length_c   1.000
_cell.angle_alpha   90.00
_cell.angle_beta   90.00
_cell.angle_gamma   90.00
#
_symmetry.space_group_name_H-M   'P 1'
#
loop_
_entity.id
_entity.type
_entity.pdbx_description
1 polymer ?
#
loop_
_entity_poly.entity_id
_entity_poly.type
_entity_poly.pdbx_seq_one_letter_code
_entity_poly.pdbx_strand_id
1 'polypeptide(L)'
;MALAPPTTASSRSTESSSTDGDVTLQESSSTEGDVTLELKTETTGQNAQEMPATEAQATAGAVPVEPPPDGGLRAWLQIVAGHLVVFNTWGYIISFGIFQPYYMEMLNLPASSVSWIGSIQTCLVYLVGAFSGRAFDAGYTRTFIIVGFLMQVVGIFTTSVATTYWQLFLAQGICQGLGCGLVFAPTVANMSTYFSKKKTLALSAAACGGGTGGVIFPLIAQQLIPQVGFRWAVRVMGFVVLAISVVIVALMRTRLPPRKAGPLVDWPAFGELTYVLFAISMFITLWATYFAYYYARPYSIDRLDGSQSTSFNMLMIINAIGIPGRLVPAYLADRYFGAVNMFIPTILAAAICTFAWAGVDSITGDYVWVAFFGFFGAGIQGMFPATTAGLTKDLSKAGVRIGMIFTIISVAALTGPPLAGKLVAVAGGSYIGAQIWGGVCLVVGALFLIGASWASQRELKKAKSIQSLRSENSMGDLEKNSAMDLPQLRQSPATIPPAADCPILLQCSLAPSLLRRAQSLSEEHGDLQKSLNSSFDATKAKRAGELGRVASALRAWETAQSSITELVSMTEDPDQDPDLASIARDELEGERAKLDVLEKRLKESLTPRHAFADLPCMVEFRPGPGGLEGRYFTDTLFKMYKALCARRGYRANVLKYEMAEAAGDQSSSSGEQPVQEAVLEIQDEGAYDIFRGEAGMHRVQRIPSTESKGRVHTSAVAVWVLPSFQEGGSGADNVDVEDPESDFYVNPQDVKIETMRARGAGGQHVNKTESAIRMTHTPTGTVVSMQDHRSQQRNREDAWKVLRSRIASQRAEQREEEASKLRSSVLSQAQITRGDKIRTYNYNQDRCTDHRAGMDVHNLPDVLEGGETLDKVMEAAREWLVGKEVEMLVLEEEAKAKK
;
A
#
# COMPACT_ATOMS: atom_id res chain seq x y z
N MET A 1 -54.41 -65.61 11.01
CA MET A 1 -55.44 -65.85 9.98
C MET A 1 -55.07 -64.97 8.80
N ALA A 2 -54.57 -65.46 7.66
CA ALA A 2 -54.33 -66.83 7.18
C ALA A 2 -52.88 -66.89 6.57
N LEU A 3 -52.09 -67.98 6.66
CA LEU A 3 -52.04 -69.18 5.79
C LEU A 3 -51.92 -68.83 4.28
N ALA A 4 -51.01 -69.41 3.47
CA ALA A 4 -49.96 -70.42 3.71
C ALA A 4 -48.88 -70.45 2.57
N PRO A 5 -47.71 -71.12 2.77
CA PRO A 5 -46.73 -71.52 1.72
C PRO A 5 -47.09 -72.91 1.14
N PRO A 6 -46.23 -73.72 0.46
CA PRO A 6 -44.83 -73.59 -0.06
C PRO A 6 -44.74 -73.84 -1.61
N THR A 7 -43.66 -74.19 -2.34
CA THR A 7 -42.50 -75.10 -2.11
C THR A 7 -41.42 -75.00 -3.24
N THR A 8 -40.16 -75.36 -2.93
CA THR A 8 -39.04 -75.78 -3.83
C THR A 8 -38.54 -74.82 -4.93
N ALA A 9 -37.25 -74.58 -5.17
CA ALA A 9 -35.97 -75.10 -4.62
C ALA A 9 -34.88 -73.98 -4.69
N SER A 10 -33.55 -74.13 -4.51
CA SER A 10 -32.64 -75.30 -4.45
C SER A 10 -31.29 -74.98 -3.72
N SER A 11 -30.35 -75.93 -3.78
CA SER A 11 -28.88 -75.85 -3.55
C SER A 11 -28.23 -74.46 -3.70
N ARG A 12 -27.58 -73.88 -2.67
CA ARG A 12 -26.22 -74.19 -2.11
C ARG A 12 -25.07 -73.60 -2.97
N SER A 13 -23.94 -73.10 -2.43
CA SER A 13 -23.33 -73.05 -1.08
C SER A 13 -22.06 -72.15 -1.13
N THR A 14 -21.45 -71.58 -0.08
CA THR A 14 -21.68 -71.54 1.38
C THR A 14 -20.90 -70.36 2.02
N GLU A 15 -21.35 -69.95 3.22
CA GLU A 15 -20.59 -69.44 4.40
C GLU A 15 -19.50 -68.33 4.25
N SER A 16 -19.45 -67.23 5.02
CA SER A 16 -19.88 -66.84 6.39
C SER A 16 -18.93 -67.21 7.55
N SER A 17 -18.61 -66.23 8.39
CA SER A 17 -18.38 -66.42 9.83
C SER A 17 -18.83 -65.15 10.59
N SER A 18 -19.22 -65.30 11.86
CA SER A 18 -19.99 -64.29 12.61
C SER A 18 -19.89 -64.49 14.13
N THR A 19 -19.81 -63.40 14.89
CA THR A 19 -20.25 -63.18 16.31
C THR A 19 -20.06 -61.68 16.60
N ASP A 20 -21.08 -60.89 16.96
CA ASP A 20 -21.70 -60.72 18.30
C ASP A 20 -20.77 -60.00 19.30
N GLY A 21 -21.14 -58.91 20.01
CA GLY A 21 -22.34 -58.04 20.00
C GLY A 21 -21.92 -56.58 20.35
N ASP A 22 -22.73 -55.64 20.85
CA ASP A 22 -24.11 -55.63 21.34
C ASP A 22 -24.63 -54.15 21.48
N VAL A 23 -25.95 -53.90 21.56
CA VAL A 23 -26.64 -52.72 22.20
C VAL A 23 -26.20 -51.26 21.84
N THR A 24 -27.04 -50.27 21.43
CA THR A 24 -28.51 -50.13 21.33
C THR A 24 -28.95 -48.96 20.40
N LEU A 25 -30.09 -49.16 19.72
CA LEU A 25 -31.18 -48.22 19.36
C LEU A 25 -30.92 -46.87 18.63
N GLN A 26 -31.71 -46.68 17.56
CA GLN A 26 -31.99 -45.42 16.85
C GLN A 26 -33.50 -45.40 16.49
N GLU A 27 -34.06 -44.21 16.21
CA GLU A 27 -35.39 -43.98 15.57
C GLU A 27 -36.66 -44.37 16.36
N SER A 28 -37.87 -43.93 15.96
CA SER A 28 -38.35 -42.60 15.51
C SER A 28 -39.89 -42.57 15.53
N SER A 29 -40.52 -41.39 15.56
CA SER A 29 -41.92 -41.21 15.13
C SER A 29 -42.27 -39.74 14.86
N SER A 30 -43.06 -39.50 13.81
CA SER A 30 -43.69 -38.20 13.45
C SER A 30 -45.06 -38.06 14.16
N THR A 31 -45.99 -37.14 13.87
CA THR A 31 -46.28 -36.16 12.78
C THR A 31 -47.02 -34.97 13.45
N GLU A 32 -47.23 -33.75 12.93
CA GLU A 32 -47.78 -33.18 11.68
C GLU A 32 -47.61 -31.63 11.80
N GLY A 33 -47.64 -30.75 10.80
CA GLY A 33 -47.75 -30.88 9.34
C GLY A 33 -48.26 -29.57 8.72
N ASP A 34 -47.81 -29.18 7.53
CA ASP A 34 -48.57 -28.33 6.58
C ASP A 34 -48.03 -28.53 5.14
N VAL A 35 -48.80 -28.12 4.13
CA VAL A 35 -48.73 -28.66 2.76
C VAL A 35 -48.19 -27.68 1.72
N THR A 36 -47.31 -28.16 0.84
CA THR A 36 -47.05 -27.59 -0.49
C THR A 36 -47.26 -28.65 -1.57
N LEU A 37 -47.74 -28.24 -2.75
CA LEU A 37 -47.94 -29.10 -3.92
C LEU A 37 -47.40 -28.44 -5.20
N GLU A 38 -46.85 -29.26 -6.09
CA GLU A 38 -46.11 -28.85 -7.29
C GLU A 38 -47.01 -28.58 -8.52
N LEU A 39 -46.44 -27.91 -9.53
CA LEU A 39 -46.23 -28.43 -10.92
C LEU A 39 -45.19 -27.51 -11.61
N LYS A 40 -44.09 -27.94 -12.26
CA LYS A 40 -43.89 -28.84 -13.44
C LYS A 40 -44.52 -28.31 -14.74
N THR A 41 -43.84 -28.21 -15.90
CA THR A 41 -42.42 -28.44 -16.30
C THR A 41 -42.18 -27.73 -17.65
N GLU A 42 -40.93 -27.48 -18.09
CA GLU A 42 -40.39 -27.94 -19.39
C GLU A 42 -38.93 -27.50 -19.65
N THR A 43 -38.29 -27.98 -20.73
CA THR A 43 -36.84 -27.90 -20.94
C THR A 43 -36.44 -27.72 -22.41
N THR A 44 -35.68 -26.68 -22.72
CA THR A 44 -34.91 -26.50 -23.96
C THR A 44 -33.63 -25.71 -23.64
N GLY A 45 -32.53 -25.88 -24.37
CA GLY A 45 -31.24 -25.29 -23.94
C GLY A 45 -30.16 -25.11 -25.02
N GLN A 46 -28.91 -25.08 -24.55
CA GLN A 46 -27.62 -24.82 -25.22
C GLN A 46 -27.07 -23.37 -25.13
N ASN A 47 -25.93 -23.27 -24.44
CA ASN A 47 -24.81 -22.32 -24.60
C ASN A 47 -25.04 -20.82 -24.22
N ALA A 48 -24.17 -20.16 -23.44
CA ALA A 48 -22.90 -20.59 -22.84
C ALA A 48 -22.48 -19.79 -21.59
N GLN A 49 -21.60 -20.39 -20.77
CA GLN A 49 -20.68 -19.80 -19.79
C GLN A 49 -21.27 -18.91 -18.66
N GLU A 50 -21.38 -19.51 -17.46
CA GLU A 50 -21.40 -18.78 -16.18
C GLU A 50 -20.25 -19.23 -15.24
N MET A 51 -19.94 -18.39 -14.27
CA MET A 51 -19.09 -18.69 -13.10
C MET A 51 -19.93 -19.39 -12.01
N PRO A 52 -19.27 -20.01 -11.02
CA PRO A 52 -19.43 -19.48 -9.65
C PRO A 52 -18.06 -19.39 -8.92
N ALA A 53 -17.82 -18.69 -7.80
CA ALA A 53 -18.65 -18.31 -6.64
C ALA A 53 -18.91 -19.53 -5.70
N THR A 54 -18.80 -19.50 -4.36
CA THR A 54 -18.54 -18.44 -3.37
C THR A 54 -17.76 -19.03 -2.17
N GLU A 55 -17.22 -18.12 -1.33
CA GLU A 55 -16.66 -18.20 0.04
C GLU A 55 -17.38 -19.21 1.00
N ALA A 56 -16.91 -19.55 2.21
CA ALA A 56 -15.93 -18.95 3.15
C ALA A 56 -15.32 -20.09 4.05
N GLN A 57 -14.70 -19.94 5.24
CA GLN A 57 -14.55 -18.87 6.25
C GLN A 57 -13.48 -19.26 7.31
N ALA A 58 -12.92 -18.39 8.18
CA ALA A 58 -12.12 -17.18 7.97
C ALA A 58 -11.38 -16.81 9.29
N THR A 59 -10.18 -16.22 9.23
CA THR A 59 -9.50 -15.53 10.37
C THR A 59 -9.34 -14.03 10.08
N ALA A 60 -9.31 -13.21 11.14
CA ALA A 60 -9.39 -11.75 11.01
C ALA A 60 -8.04 -11.05 11.34
N GLY A 61 -7.58 -10.06 10.57
CA GLY A 61 -8.22 -9.53 9.37
C GLY A 61 -7.65 -8.21 8.82
N ALA A 62 -6.34 -7.99 8.93
CA ALA A 62 -5.67 -6.83 8.30
C ALA A 62 -5.51 -7.06 6.79
N VAL A 63 -6.61 -6.97 6.04
CA VAL A 63 -6.65 -7.27 4.59
C VAL A 63 -5.57 -6.47 3.84
N PRO A 64 -4.63 -7.13 3.13
CA PRO A 64 -3.60 -6.44 2.38
C PRO A 64 -4.23 -5.57 1.29
N VAL A 65 -3.92 -4.28 1.30
CA VAL A 65 -4.53 -3.31 0.39
C VAL A 65 -4.01 -3.53 -1.03
N GLU A 66 -4.88 -4.11 -1.88
CA GLU A 66 -4.64 -4.29 -3.31
C GLU A 66 -4.13 -3.00 -4.00
N PRO A 67 -3.36 -3.10 -5.10
CA PRO A 67 -3.04 -1.96 -5.94
C PRO A 67 -4.30 -1.36 -6.60
N PRO A 68 -4.36 -0.04 -6.88
CA PRO A 68 -5.50 0.57 -7.58
C PRO A 68 -5.77 -0.10 -8.94
N PRO A 69 -7.02 -0.51 -9.25
CA PRO A 69 -7.32 -1.30 -10.45
C PRO A 69 -7.16 -0.52 -11.77
N ASP A 70 -7.14 0.82 -11.74
CA ASP A 70 -6.92 1.71 -12.91
C ASP A 70 -7.90 1.50 -14.10
N GLY A 71 -9.00 0.79 -13.86
CA GLY A 71 -9.99 0.38 -14.85
C GLY A 71 -10.93 -0.72 -14.32
N GLY A 72 -11.61 -1.39 -15.24
CA GLY A 72 -12.64 -2.40 -14.92
C GLY A 72 -13.99 -1.80 -14.53
N LEU A 73 -15.05 -2.60 -14.65
CA LEU A 73 -16.44 -2.15 -14.47
C LEU A 73 -16.67 -1.53 -13.08
N ARG A 74 -16.20 -2.17 -12.01
CA ARG A 74 -16.37 -1.68 -10.62
C ARG A 74 -15.80 -0.27 -10.42
N ALA A 75 -14.64 0.05 -11.01
CA ALA A 75 -14.00 1.36 -10.89
C ALA A 75 -14.75 2.44 -11.70
N TRP A 76 -15.12 2.14 -12.94
CA TRP A 76 -15.89 3.07 -13.77
C TRP A 76 -17.29 3.34 -13.22
N LEU A 77 -17.95 2.36 -12.58
CA LEU A 77 -19.19 2.59 -11.86
C LEU A 77 -19.04 3.59 -10.69
N GLN A 78 -17.87 3.69 -10.06
CA GLN A 78 -17.63 4.75 -9.05
C GLN A 78 -17.46 6.13 -9.69
N ILE A 79 -16.95 6.22 -10.92
CA ILE A 79 -16.90 7.48 -11.68
C ILE A 79 -18.29 7.89 -12.16
N VAL A 80 -19.15 6.94 -12.55
CA VAL A 80 -20.57 7.20 -12.85
C VAL A 80 -21.33 7.65 -11.61
N ALA A 81 -21.16 6.96 -10.47
CA ALA A 81 -21.73 7.40 -9.20
C ALA A 81 -21.23 8.80 -8.80
N GLY A 82 -19.94 9.08 -9.02
CA GLY A 82 -19.34 10.40 -8.82
C GLY A 82 -19.94 11.48 -9.72
N HIS A 83 -20.12 11.20 -11.01
CA HIS A 83 -20.79 12.10 -11.95
C HIS A 83 -22.18 12.46 -11.47
N LEU A 84 -22.96 11.47 -11.00
CA LEU A 84 -24.30 11.68 -10.45
C LEU A 84 -24.29 12.46 -9.12
N VAL A 85 -23.26 12.32 -8.27
CA VAL A 85 -23.09 13.18 -7.07
C VAL A 85 -22.82 14.63 -7.46
N VAL A 86 -21.94 14.88 -8.43
CA VAL A 86 -21.64 16.24 -8.88
C VAL A 86 -22.84 16.84 -9.62
N PHE A 87 -23.62 16.02 -10.33
CA PHE A 87 -24.89 16.40 -10.95
C PHE A 87 -25.89 16.92 -9.91
N ASN A 88 -26.20 16.13 -8.88
CA ASN A 88 -27.15 16.53 -7.82
C ASN A 88 -26.66 17.73 -7.01
N THR A 89 -25.37 17.81 -6.70
CA THR A 89 -24.82 18.90 -5.87
C THR A 89 -24.61 20.19 -6.67
N TRP A 90 -23.72 20.19 -7.66
CA TRP A 90 -23.37 21.40 -8.40
C TRP A 90 -24.40 21.80 -9.46
N GLY A 91 -25.09 20.84 -10.09
CA GLY A 91 -26.14 21.15 -11.06
C GLY A 91 -27.32 21.91 -10.44
N TYR A 92 -27.74 21.54 -9.24
CA TYR A 92 -28.75 22.30 -8.50
C TYR A 92 -28.21 23.66 -8.05
N ILE A 93 -26.98 23.75 -7.53
CA ILE A 93 -26.37 25.02 -7.11
C ILE A 93 -26.34 26.03 -8.27
N ILE A 94 -26.02 25.60 -9.50
CA ILE A 94 -26.04 26.44 -10.71
C ILE A 94 -27.44 27.02 -11.00
N SER A 95 -28.51 26.32 -10.59
CA SER A 95 -29.89 26.80 -10.74
C SER A 95 -30.24 27.98 -9.83
N PHE A 96 -29.41 28.29 -8.82
CA PHE A 96 -29.54 29.54 -8.06
C PHE A 96 -29.48 30.78 -8.96
N GLY A 97 -28.81 30.73 -10.11
CA GLY A 97 -28.82 31.81 -11.09
C GLY A 97 -30.20 32.09 -11.72
N ILE A 98 -31.18 31.19 -11.59
CA ILE A 98 -32.58 31.43 -11.97
C ILE A 98 -33.42 31.77 -10.73
N PHE A 99 -33.11 31.17 -9.57
CA PHE A 99 -33.84 31.46 -8.33
C PHE A 99 -33.52 32.85 -7.75
N GLN A 100 -32.32 33.39 -7.96
CA GLN A 100 -31.91 34.71 -7.45
C GLN A 100 -32.83 35.86 -7.88
N PRO A 101 -33.11 36.10 -9.19
CA PRO A 101 -34.05 37.16 -9.57
C PRO A 101 -35.47 36.91 -9.05
N TYR A 102 -35.94 35.65 -9.05
CA TYR A 102 -37.24 35.29 -8.48
C TYR A 102 -37.32 35.58 -6.97
N TYR A 103 -36.24 35.34 -6.20
CA TYR A 103 -36.16 35.69 -4.79
C TYR A 103 -36.05 37.20 -4.55
N MET A 104 -35.38 37.95 -5.44
CA MET A 104 -35.34 39.42 -5.36
C MET A 104 -36.74 40.01 -5.53
N GLU A 105 -37.50 39.52 -6.50
CA GLU A 105 -38.90 39.90 -6.75
C GLU A 105 -39.82 39.47 -5.59
N MET A 106 -39.79 38.20 -5.20
CA MET A 106 -40.66 37.64 -4.16
C MET A 106 -40.44 38.25 -2.77
N LEU A 107 -39.19 38.63 -2.43
CA LEU A 107 -38.83 39.17 -1.13
C LEU A 107 -38.72 40.71 -1.10
N ASN A 108 -38.74 41.37 -2.28
CA ASN A 108 -38.39 42.77 -2.46
C ASN A 108 -37.02 43.13 -1.81
N LEU A 109 -35.99 42.33 -2.10
CA LEU A 109 -34.64 42.48 -1.53
C LEU A 109 -33.57 42.67 -2.62
N PRO A 110 -32.51 43.46 -2.35
CA PRO A 110 -31.43 43.68 -3.31
C PRO A 110 -30.60 42.41 -3.54
N ALA A 111 -30.03 42.30 -4.75
CA ALA A 111 -29.23 41.15 -5.19
C ALA A 111 -28.11 40.75 -4.20
N SER A 112 -27.50 41.74 -3.54
CA SER A 112 -26.43 41.57 -2.54
C SER A 112 -26.89 40.96 -1.21
N SER A 113 -28.19 41.01 -0.89
CA SER A 113 -28.77 40.33 0.29
C SER A 113 -29.20 38.90 -0.05
N VAL A 114 -29.75 38.69 -1.25
CA VAL A 114 -30.18 37.38 -1.75
C VAL A 114 -28.99 36.47 -2.06
N SER A 115 -27.91 36.99 -2.62
CA SER A 115 -26.72 36.20 -3.00
C SER A 115 -26.08 35.42 -1.85
N TRP A 116 -26.20 35.90 -0.60
CA TRP A 116 -25.74 35.18 0.60
C TRP A 116 -26.30 33.77 0.73
N ILE A 117 -27.51 33.49 0.20
CA ILE A 117 -28.11 32.14 0.20
C ILE A 117 -27.24 31.18 -0.65
N GLY A 118 -26.85 31.60 -1.86
CA GLY A 118 -25.96 30.82 -2.73
C GLY A 118 -24.50 30.77 -2.23
N SER A 119 -24.01 31.86 -1.65
CA SER A 119 -22.65 31.92 -1.07
C SER A 119 -22.50 31.03 0.16
N ILE A 120 -23.47 31.00 1.09
CA ILE A 120 -23.41 30.09 2.25
C ILE A 120 -23.60 28.63 1.83
N GLN A 121 -24.49 28.37 0.86
CA GLN A 121 -24.66 27.04 0.26
C GLN A 121 -23.33 26.51 -0.30
N THR A 122 -22.65 27.31 -1.13
CA THR A 122 -21.35 26.97 -1.75
C THR A 122 -20.24 26.82 -0.69
N CYS A 123 -20.23 27.69 0.33
CA CYS A 123 -19.29 27.59 1.45
C CYS A 123 -19.43 26.25 2.19
N LEU A 124 -20.66 25.83 2.52
CA LEU A 124 -20.92 24.62 3.30
C LEU A 124 -20.58 23.33 2.54
N VAL A 125 -20.69 23.31 1.21
CA VAL A 125 -20.20 22.18 0.37
C VAL A 125 -18.72 21.90 0.61
N TYR A 126 -17.93 22.95 0.83
CA TYR A 126 -16.49 22.87 1.06
C TYR A 126 -16.10 22.77 2.54
N LEU A 127 -16.76 23.52 3.43
CA LEU A 127 -16.46 23.59 4.87
C LEU A 127 -16.71 22.27 5.61
N VAL A 128 -17.74 21.51 5.20
CA VAL A 128 -18.02 20.17 5.74
C VAL A 128 -16.96 19.14 5.27
N GLY A 129 -16.11 19.50 4.31
CA GLY A 129 -15.14 18.62 3.67
C GLY A 129 -14.18 17.92 4.65
N ALA A 130 -13.65 18.61 5.67
CA ALA A 130 -12.78 17.97 6.66
C ALA A 130 -13.50 16.89 7.50
N PHE A 131 -14.75 17.14 7.90
CA PHE A 131 -15.54 16.22 8.71
C PHE A 131 -16.01 15.02 7.90
N SER A 132 -16.57 15.26 6.71
CA SER A 132 -17.05 14.20 5.82
C SER A 132 -15.90 13.38 5.22
N GLY A 133 -14.79 14.03 4.83
CA GLY A 133 -13.55 13.38 4.41
C GLY A 133 -12.97 12.46 5.50
N ARG A 134 -12.87 12.94 6.75
CA ARG A 134 -12.51 12.08 7.89
C ARG A 134 -13.48 10.90 8.05
N ALA A 135 -14.79 11.13 7.90
CA ALA A 135 -15.80 10.08 8.02
C ALA A 135 -15.68 9.02 6.89
N PHE A 136 -15.21 9.40 5.70
CA PHE A 136 -14.85 8.47 4.63
C PHE A 136 -13.67 7.57 5.03
N ASP A 137 -12.55 8.16 5.47
CA ASP A 137 -11.36 7.39 5.90
C ASP A 137 -11.70 6.44 7.07
N ALA A 138 -12.63 6.86 7.95
CA ALA A 138 -13.13 6.06 9.07
C ALA A 138 -14.23 5.03 8.71
N GLY A 139 -14.62 4.90 7.43
CA GLY A 139 -15.55 3.87 6.94
C GLY A 139 -17.04 4.24 6.92
N TYR A 140 -17.43 5.40 7.45
CA TYR A 140 -18.84 5.81 7.56
C TYR A 140 -19.44 6.36 6.25
N THR A 141 -18.75 6.18 5.13
CA THR A 141 -19.07 6.67 3.77
C THR A 141 -20.54 6.50 3.40
N ARG A 142 -21.09 5.27 3.50
CA ARG A 142 -22.48 5.00 3.09
C ARG A 142 -23.50 5.75 3.96
N THR A 143 -23.25 5.84 5.27
CA THR A 143 -24.09 6.57 6.22
C THR A 143 -24.08 8.07 5.93
N PHE A 144 -22.90 8.67 5.73
CA PHE A 144 -22.76 10.10 5.44
C PHE A 144 -23.38 10.48 4.08
N ILE A 145 -23.26 9.61 3.08
CA ILE A 145 -23.92 9.79 1.78
C ILE A 145 -25.46 9.79 1.92
N ILE A 146 -26.01 8.82 2.65
CA ILE A 146 -27.47 8.72 2.85
C ILE A 146 -28.00 9.94 3.64
N VAL A 147 -27.34 10.33 4.73
CA VAL A 147 -27.72 11.53 5.51
C VAL A 147 -27.59 12.80 4.66
N GLY A 148 -26.53 12.94 3.87
CA GLY A 148 -26.34 14.06 2.96
C GLY A 148 -27.44 14.18 1.90
N PHE A 149 -27.86 13.07 1.29
CA PHE A 149 -28.98 13.07 0.36
C PHE A 149 -30.33 13.34 1.01
N LEU A 150 -30.59 12.81 2.21
CA LEU A 150 -31.80 13.15 2.97
C LEU A 150 -31.87 14.65 3.27
N MET A 151 -30.75 15.26 3.67
CA MET A 151 -30.66 16.72 3.87
C MET A 151 -30.82 17.51 2.56
N GLN A 152 -30.28 17.05 1.43
CA GLN A 152 -30.52 17.69 0.12
C GLN A 152 -32.01 17.66 -0.25
N VAL A 153 -32.66 16.49 -0.15
CA VAL A 153 -34.09 16.34 -0.47
C VAL A 153 -34.95 17.19 0.46
N VAL A 154 -34.71 17.15 1.78
CA VAL A 154 -35.43 18.00 2.75
C VAL A 154 -35.21 19.48 2.45
N GLY A 155 -33.98 19.91 2.15
CA GLY A 155 -33.69 21.30 1.77
C GLY A 155 -34.44 21.76 0.52
N ILE A 156 -34.51 20.93 -0.53
CA ILE A 156 -35.21 21.26 -1.78
C ILE A 156 -36.73 21.30 -1.56
N PHE A 157 -37.31 20.29 -0.91
CA PHE A 157 -38.76 20.26 -0.66
C PHE A 157 -39.23 21.36 0.30
N THR A 158 -38.44 21.73 1.31
CA THR A 158 -38.74 22.90 2.17
C THR A 158 -38.55 24.23 1.44
N THR A 159 -37.55 24.35 0.56
CA THR A 159 -37.41 25.50 -0.35
C THR A 159 -38.66 25.70 -1.22
N SER A 160 -39.31 24.62 -1.67
CA SER A 160 -40.56 24.69 -2.46
C SER A 160 -41.79 25.28 -1.74
N VAL A 161 -41.69 25.50 -0.42
CA VAL A 161 -42.77 26.09 0.40
C VAL A 161 -42.33 27.30 1.22
N ALA A 162 -41.07 27.72 1.10
CA ALA A 162 -40.53 28.91 1.77
C ALA A 162 -41.06 30.20 1.13
N THR A 163 -41.44 31.17 1.96
CA THR A 163 -41.97 32.48 1.56
C THR A 163 -41.18 33.65 2.16
N THR A 164 -40.26 33.40 3.10
CA THR A 164 -39.44 34.44 3.75
C THR A 164 -37.95 34.17 3.60
N TYR A 165 -37.13 35.23 3.62
CA TYR A 165 -35.67 35.15 3.50
C TYR A 165 -35.03 34.08 4.40
N TRP A 166 -35.36 34.07 5.69
CA TRP A 166 -34.81 33.10 6.66
C TRP A 166 -35.18 31.64 6.38
N GLN A 167 -36.34 31.38 5.78
CA GLN A 167 -36.74 30.02 5.40
C GLN A 167 -35.90 29.54 4.20
N LEU A 168 -35.68 30.40 3.20
CA LEU A 168 -34.80 30.10 2.06
C LEU A 168 -33.34 29.95 2.48
N PHE A 169 -32.85 30.83 3.37
CA PHE A 169 -31.50 30.76 3.91
C PHE A 169 -31.27 29.48 4.73
N LEU A 170 -32.25 29.03 5.51
CA LEU A 170 -32.15 27.78 6.27
C LEU A 170 -32.31 26.53 5.38
N ALA A 171 -33.24 26.54 4.42
CA ALA A 171 -33.54 25.39 3.56
C ALA A 171 -32.51 25.19 2.44
N GLN A 172 -32.33 26.19 1.57
CA GLN A 172 -31.37 26.12 0.47
C GLN A 172 -29.94 26.45 0.93
N GLY A 173 -29.77 27.49 1.74
CA GLY A 173 -28.44 27.90 2.22
C GLY A 173 -27.81 26.84 3.11
N ILE A 174 -28.40 26.60 4.29
CA ILE A 174 -27.82 25.75 5.32
C ILE A 174 -28.11 24.25 5.07
N CYS A 175 -29.39 23.84 5.01
CA CYS A 175 -29.74 22.42 4.98
C CYS A 175 -29.23 21.73 3.71
N GLN A 176 -29.47 22.31 2.53
CA GLN A 176 -28.92 21.77 1.29
C GLN A 176 -27.39 21.94 1.21
N GLY A 177 -26.82 23.05 1.69
CA GLY A 177 -25.36 23.26 1.71
C GLY A 177 -24.61 22.19 2.52
N LEU A 178 -25.07 21.91 3.74
CA LEU A 178 -24.59 20.80 4.57
C LEU A 178 -24.81 19.45 3.87
N GLY A 179 -26.02 19.24 3.32
CA GLY A 179 -26.37 18.02 2.59
C GLY A 179 -25.46 17.74 1.39
N CYS A 180 -25.04 18.77 0.65
CA CYS A 180 -24.07 18.65 -0.44
C CYS A 180 -22.66 18.33 0.09
N GLY A 181 -22.20 19.03 1.12
CA GLY A 181 -20.86 18.85 1.69
C GLY A 181 -20.63 17.48 2.33
N LEU A 182 -21.69 16.86 2.90
CA LEU A 182 -21.65 15.50 3.43
C LEU A 182 -21.41 14.42 2.36
N VAL A 183 -21.72 14.68 1.08
CA VAL A 183 -21.56 13.71 -0.02
C VAL A 183 -20.33 14.02 -0.88
N PHE A 184 -20.01 15.28 -1.11
CA PHE A 184 -19.03 15.72 -2.10
C PHE A 184 -17.60 15.24 -1.78
N ALA A 185 -17.04 15.58 -0.61
CA ALA A 185 -15.67 15.19 -0.26
C ALA A 185 -15.45 13.67 -0.14
N PRO A 186 -16.35 12.88 0.51
CA PRO A 186 -16.28 11.41 0.49
C PRO A 186 -16.25 10.81 -0.90
N THR A 187 -17.00 11.39 -1.84
CA THR A 187 -17.09 10.87 -3.21
C THR A 187 -15.80 11.12 -3.99
N VAL A 188 -15.22 12.32 -3.88
CA VAL A 188 -13.91 12.64 -4.47
C VAL A 188 -12.81 11.75 -3.87
N ALA A 189 -12.82 11.57 -2.55
CA ALA A 189 -11.89 10.67 -1.87
C ALA A 189 -12.05 9.22 -2.36
N ASN A 190 -13.28 8.69 -2.41
CA ASN A 190 -13.54 7.31 -2.86
C ASN A 190 -13.00 7.06 -4.28
N MET A 191 -13.37 7.91 -5.24
CA MET A 191 -12.91 7.79 -6.64
C MET A 191 -11.38 7.80 -6.73
N SER A 192 -10.69 8.59 -5.91
CA SER A 192 -9.22 8.68 -5.93
C SER A 192 -8.50 7.39 -5.54
N THR A 193 -9.17 6.47 -4.84
CA THR A 193 -8.59 5.17 -4.41
C THR A 193 -8.59 4.10 -5.51
N TYR A 194 -9.40 4.28 -6.57
CA TYR A 194 -9.55 3.32 -7.66
C TYR A 194 -8.57 3.55 -8.83
N PHE A 195 -8.02 4.76 -8.97
CA PHE A 195 -7.20 5.16 -10.12
C PHE A 195 -5.85 5.75 -9.70
N SER A 196 -4.80 5.38 -10.43
CA SER A 196 -3.45 5.89 -10.28
C SER A 196 -2.99 6.54 -11.59
N LYS A 197 -2.89 5.77 -12.67
CA LYS A 197 -2.44 6.22 -14.00
C LYS A 197 -3.46 7.08 -14.75
N LYS A 198 -4.76 6.90 -14.48
CA LYS A 198 -5.86 7.65 -15.11
C LYS A 198 -6.63 8.55 -14.13
N LYS A 199 -5.96 8.96 -13.04
CA LYS A 199 -6.61 9.66 -11.92
C LYS A 199 -7.19 11.02 -12.32
N THR A 200 -6.50 11.81 -13.14
CA THR A 200 -6.97 13.16 -13.50
C THR A 200 -8.21 13.08 -14.39
N LEU A 201 -8.16 12.24 -15.44
CA LEU A 201 -9.24 12.03 -16.39
C LEU A 201 -10.47 11.42 -15.70
N ALA A 202 -10.29 10.44 -14.81
CA ALA A 202 -11.38 9.81 -14.08
C ALA A 202 -12.11 10.81 -13.15
N LEU A 203 -11.39 11.60 -12.37
CA LEU A 203 -12.01 12.59 -11.47
C LEU A 203 -12.62 13.77 -12.26
N SER A 204 -12.02 14.20 -13.37
CA SER A 204 -12.64 15.19 -14.26
C SER A 204 -13.90 14.69 -14.95
N ALA A 205 -13.99 13.41 -15.33
CA ALA A 205 -15.19 12.82 -15.91
C ALA A 205 -16.37 12.77 -14.92
N ALA A 206 -16.08 12.58 -13.62
CA ALA A 206 -17.06 12.82 -12.56
C ALA A 206 -17.40 14.33 -12.41
N ALA A 207 -16.40 15.22 -12.47
CA ALA A 207 -16.63 16.67 -12.40
C ALA A 207 -17.51 17.21 -13.56
N CYS A 208 -17.58 16.52 -14.71
CA CYS A 208 -18.52 16.83 -15.80
C CYS A 208 -19.99 16.77 -15.36
N GLY A 209 -20.33 16.10 -14.24
CA GLY A 209 -21.66 16.11 -13.64
C GLY A 209 -22.18 17.52 -13.35
N GLY A 210 -21.28 18.46 -13.02
CA GLY A 210 -21.65 19.86 -12.81
C GLY A 210 -22.08 20.56 -14.11
N GLY A 211 -21.52 20.16 -15.25
CA GLY A 211 -21.93 20.66 -16.57
C GLY A 211 -23.26 20.07 -17.04
N THR A 212 -23.44 18.75 -16.92
CA THR A 212 -24.69 18.07 -17.32
C THR A 212 -25.86 18.48 -16.43
N GLY A 213 -25.66 18.50 -15.11
CA GLY A 213 -26.65 19.01 -14.15
C GLY A 213 -26.90 20.51 -14.27
N GLY A 214 -25.84 21.28 -14.56
CA GLY A 214 -25.89 22.72 -14.82
C GLY A 214 -26.56 23.12 -16.15
N VAL A 215 -26.91 22.15 -17.00
CA VAL A 215 -27.86 22.35 -18.11
C VAL A 215 -29.25 21.87 -17.71
N ILE A 216 -29.38 20.66 -17.15
CA ILE A 216 -30.68 20.03 -16.91
C ILE A 216 -31.50 20.73 -15.81
N PHE A 217 -30.93 21.03 -14.65
CA PHE A 217 -31.73 21.70 -13.58
C PHE A 217 -32.14 23.13 -13.97
N PRO A 218 -31.29 23.99 -14.57
CA PRO A 218 -31.75 25.30 -15.06
C PRO A 218 -32.82 25.22 -16.15
N LEU A 219 -32.76 24.22 -17.03
CA LEU A 219 -33.80 24.00 -18.06
C LEU A 219 -35.13 23.57 -17.43
N ILE A 220 -35.10 22.66 -16.44
CA ILE A 220 -36.28 22.27 -15.65
C ILE A 220 -36.90 23.50 -14.97
N ALA A 221 -36.08 24.38 -14.38
CA ALA A 221 -36.55 25.64 -13.80
C ALA A 221 -37.26 26.52 -14.84
N GLN A 222 -36.56 26.81 -15.94
CA GLN A 222 -37.02 27.76 -16.95
C GLN A 222 -38.34 27.31 -17.61
N GLN A 223 -38.50 26.02 -17.89
CA GLN A 223 -39.69 25.50 -18.55
C GLN A 223 -40.88 25.32 -17.59
N LEU A 224 -40.66 24.90 -16.34
CA LEU A 224 -41.75 24.59 -15.41
C LEU A 224 -42.18 25.77 -14.53
N ILE A 225 -41.32 26.74 -14.23
CA ILE A 225 -41.71 27.93 -13.44
C ILE A 225 -42.89 28.67 -14.10
N PRO A 226 -42.92 28.93 -15.43
CA PRO A 226 -44.06 29.58 -16.09
C PRO A 226 -45.32 28.70 -16.20
N GLN A 227 -45.18 27.37 -16.20
CA GLN A 227 -46.29 26.44 -16.45
C GLN A 227 -47.00 25.96 -15.18
N VAL A 228 -46.23 25.61 -14.14
CA VAL A 228 -46.75 25.04 -12.88
C VAL A 228 -46.35 25.83 -11.63
N GLY A 229 -45.64 26.95 -11.81
CA GLY A 229 -45.16 27.80 -10.73
C GLY A 229 -43.90 27.26 -10.05
N PHE A 230 -43.15 28.17 -9.42
CA PHE A 230 -41.91 27.87 -8.69
C PHE A 230 -42.02 26.68 -7.74
N ARG A 231 -43.12 26.59 -6.98
CA ARG A 231 -43.33 25.56 -5.95
C ARG A 231 -43.35 24.15 -6.54
N TRP A 232 -43.93 23.94 -7.72
CA TRP A 232 -43.91 22.62 -8.37
C TRP A 232 -42.63 22.39 -9.17
N ALA A 233 -42.07 23.41 -9.83
CA ALA A 233 -40.79 23.29 -10.53
C ALA A 233 -39.67 22.79 -9.59
N VAL A 234 -39.54 23.37 -8.39
CA VAL A 234 -38.56 22.95 -7.37
C VAL A 234 -38.83 21.53 -6.85
N ARG A 235 -40.10 21.11 -6.74
CA ARG A 235 -40.45 19.72 -6.37
C ARG A 235 -40.06 18.71 -7.44
N VAL A 236 -40.25 19.04 -8.71
CA VAL A 236 -39.77 18.20 -9.83
C VAL A 236 -38.25 18.00 -9.75
N MET A 237 -37.49 19.05 -9.45
CA MET A 237 -36.05 18.91 -9.17
C MET A 237 -35.78 18.01 -7.96
N GLY A 238 -36.55 18.16 -6.88
CA GLY A 238 -36.44 17.31 -5.68
C GLY A 238 -36.67 15.82 -5.98
N PHE A 239 -37.63 15.49 -6.84
CA PHE A 239 -37.84 14.11 -7.30
C PHE A 239 -36.71 13.59 -8.20
N VAL A 240 -36.16 14.43 -9.10
CA VAL A 240 -34.99 14.08 -9.91
C VAL A 240 -33.77 13.81 -9.03
N VAL A 241 -33.48 14.69 -8.06
CA VAL A 241 -32.41 14.52 -7.07
C VAL A 241 -32.61 13.22 -6.29
N LEU A 242 -33.81 12.97 -5.76
CA LEU A 242 -34.14 11.75 -5.02
C LEU A 242 -33.90 10.47 -5.85
N ALA A 243 -34.41 10.41 -7.08
CA ALA A 243 -34.24 9.25 -7.96
C ALA A 243 -32.75 8.98 -8.25
N ILE A 244 -31.98 10.03 -8.55
CA ILE A 244 -30.53 9.93 -8.79
C ILE A 244 -29.79 9.50 -7.51
N SER A 245 -30.18 10.01 -6.33
CA SER A 245 -29.61 9.62 -5.05
C SER A 245 -29.82 8.14 -4.71
N VAL A 246 -30.95 7.54 -5.07
CA VAL A 246 -31.18 6.09 -4.92
C VAL A 246 -30.19 5.30 -5.79
N VAL A 247 -29.99 5.70 -7.05
CA VAL A 247 -29.01 5.07 -7.97
C VAL A 247 -27.59 5.19 -7.42
N ILE A 248 -27.20 6.35 -6.88
CA ILE A 248 -25.87 6.53 -6.28
C ILE A 248 -25.68 5.61 -5.07
N VAL A 249 -26.65 5.50 -4.17
CA VAL A 249 -26.56 4.62 -2.98
C VAL A 249 -26.50 3.13 -3.38
N ALA A 250 -27.08 2.75 -4.51
CA ALA A 250 -26.96 1.40 -5.07
C ALA A 250 -25.56 1.13 -5.66
N LEU A 251 -24.98 2.09 -6.40
CA LEU A 251 -23.69 1.94 -7.10
C LEU A 251 -22.44 2.17 -6.24
N MET A 252 -22.52 3.04 -5.23
CA MET A 252 -21.34 3.46 -4.45
C MET A 252 -20.77 2.29 -3.64
N ARG A 253 -19.46 2.03 -3.77
CA ARG A 253 -18.70 1.05 -2.97
C ARG A 253 -17.37 1.67 -2.53
N THR A 254 -17.03 1.47 -1.27
CA THR A 254 -15.73 1.85 -0.68
C THR A 254 -14.68 0.80 -1.00
N ARG A 255 -13.47 1.25 -1.35
CA ARG A 255 -12.37 0.34 -1.72
C ARG A 255 -11.46 -0.07 -0.56
N LEU A 256 -11.13 0.87 0.31
CA LEU A 256 -10.15 0.67 1.39
C LEU A 256 -10.84 0.22 2.69
N PRO A 257 -10.17 -0.61 3.52
CA PRO A 257 -10.67 -0.97 4.84
C PRO A 257 -10.75 0.26 5.78
N PRO A 258 -11.69 0.26 6.74
CA PRO A 258 -12.01 1.46 7.53
C PRO A 258 -10.96 1.75 8.63
N ARG A 259 -10.42 2.97 8.63
CA ARG A 259 -9.40 3.42 9.59
C ARG A 259 -10.04 3.88 10.91
N LYS A 260 -10.04 3.01 11.93
CA LYS A 260 -10.67 3.27 13.24
C LYS A 260 -10.13 4.52 13.99
N ALA A 261 -8.91 4.99 13.72
CA ALA A 261 -8.29 6.11 14.45
C ALA A 261 -7.44 7.07 13.59
N GLY A 262 -7.54 8.37 13.90
CA GLY A 262 -6.75 9.46 13.33
C GLY A 262 -7.19 10.85 13.84
N PRO A 263 -6.42 11.93 13.60
CA PRO A 263 -6.80 13.31 13.91
C PRO A 263 -7.78 13.89 12.87
N LEU A 264 -8.40 15.05 13.14
CA LEU A 264 -9.22 15.78 12.14
C LEU A 264 -8.35 16.58 11.15
N VAL A 265 -7.11 16.89 11.55
CA VAL A 265 -6.11 17.63 10.77
C VAL A 265 -4.85 16.78 10.70
N ASP A 266 -4.41 16.44 9.49
CA ASP A 266 -3.10 15.80 9.26
C ASP A 266 -2.00 16.88 9.28
N TRP A 267 -1.65 17.36 10.48
CA TRP A 267 -0.63 18.42 10.66
C TRP A 267 0.66 18.24 9.84
N PRO A 268 1.21 17.01 9.65
CA PRO A 268 2.37 16.80 8.78
C PRO A 268 2.19 17.26 7.32
N ALA A 269 0.95 17.31 6.80
CA ALA A 269 0.68 17.81 5.44
C ALA A 269 1.06 19.30 5.27
N PHE A 270 1.01 20.11 6.34
CA PHE A 270 1.48 21.49 6.31
C PHE A 270 3.01 21.62 6.34
N GLY A 271 3.74 20.54 6.63
CA GLY A 271 5.19 20.46 6.40
C GLY A 271 5.55 20.19 4.93
N GLU A 272 4.61 19.75 4.10
CA GLU A 272 4.84 19.45 2.69
C GLU A 272 4.65 20.72 1.85
N LEU A 273 5.77 21.39 1.50
CA LEU A 273 5.77 22.69 0.79
C LEU A 273 4.87 22.70 -0.47
N THR A 274 4.86 21.62 -1.25
CA THR A 274 3.97 21.48 -2.43
C THR A 274 2.48 21.52 -2.06
N TYR A 275 2.08 20.91 -0.94
CA TYR A 275 0.70 20.89 -0.45
C TYR A 275 0.27 22.29 0.03
N VAL A 276 1.15 23.00 0.76
CA VAL A 276 0.92 24.38 1.22
C VAL A 276 0.80 25.36 0.04
N LEU A 277 1.75 25.34 -0.90
CA LEU A 277 1.72 26.22 -2.07
C LEU A 277 0.51 25.92 -2.97
N PHE A 278 0.09 24.66 -3.10
CA PHE A 278 -1.14 24.29 -3.79
C PHE A 278 -2.39 24.81 -3.06
N ALA A 279 -2.48 24.70 -1.74
CA ALA A 279 -3.61 25.22 -0.96
C ALA A 279 -3.76 26.75 -1.11
N ILE A 280 -2.64 27.49 -1.06
CA ILE A 280 -2.62 28.95 -1.30
C ILE A 280 -3.02 29.27 -2.75
N SER A 281 -2.47 28.56 -3.72
CA SER A 281 -2.83 28.69 -5.14
C SER A 281 -4.35 28.51 -5.35
N MET A 282 -4.92 27.40 -4.86
CA MET A 282 -6.34 27.10 -5.05
C MET A 282 -7.26 28.06 -4.31
N PHE A 283 -6.87 28.56 -3.14
CA PHE A 283 -7.60 29.64 -2.46
C PHE A 283 -7.73 30.86 -3.38
N ILE A 284 -6.61 31.40 -3.87
CA ILE A 284 -6.59 32.64 -4.67
C ILE A 284 -7.27 32.42 -6.04
N THR A 285 -6.99 31.30 -6.70
CA THR A 285 -7.60 30.94 -7.99
C THR A 285 -9.12 30.81 -7.89
N LEU A 286 -9.66 30.11 -6.88
CA LEU A 286 -11.10 29.91 -6.77
C LEU A 286 -11.83 31.15 -6.22
N TRP A 287 -11.17 32.00 -5.44
CA TRP A 287 -11.69 33.31 -5.01
C TRP A 287 -12.15 34.16 -6.21
N ALA A 288 -11.33 34.16 -7.27
CA ALA A 288 -11.63 34.85 -8.53
C ALA A 288 -12.45 34.03 -9.53
N THR A 289 -12.25 32.71 -9.62
CA THR A 289 -12.92 31.87 -10.63
C THR A 289 -14.45 32.00 -10.57
N TYR A 290 -15.03 32.07 -9.37
CA TYR A 290 -16.48 32.19 -9.22
C TYR A 290 -17.05 33.55 -9.64
N PHE A 291 -16.28 34.64 -9.65
CA PHE A 291 -16.78 35.96 -10.05
C PHE A 291 -17.35 35.94 -11.47
N ALA A 292 -16.62 35.40 -12.44
CA ALA A 292 -17.10 35.30 -13.82
C ALA A 292 -18.39 34.47 -13.93
N TYR A 293 -18.50 33.33 -13.23
CA TYR A 293 -19.71 32.50 -13.24
C TYR A 293 -20.95 33.20 -12.66
N TYR A 294 -20.79 34.04 -11.63
CA TYR A 294 -21.90 34.79 -11.04
C TYR A 294 -22.23 36.09 -11.81
N TYR A 295 -21.24 36.75 -12.40
CA TYR A 295 -21.38 38.12 -12.93
C TYR A 295 -21.39 38.23 -14.46
N ALA A 296 -21.07 37.18 -15.23
CA ALA A 296 -21.26 37.17 -16.69
C ALA A 296 -22.72 37.47 -17.08
N ARG A 297 -23.67 36.87 -16.37
CA ARG A 297 -25.10 37.00 -16.64
C ARG A 297 -25.66 38.40 -16.32
N PRO A 298 -25.33 39.02 -15.17
CA PRO A 298 -25.53 40.44 -14.92
C PRO A 298 -24.85 41.35 -15.96
N TYR A 299 -23.57 41.14 -16.28
CA TYR A 299 -22.83 41.97 -17.24
C TYR A 299 -23.53 42.09 -18.61
N SER A 300 -24.01 40.96 -19.14
CA SER A 300 -24.74 40.94 -20.40
C SER A 300 -26.01 41.81 -20.37
N ILE A 301 -26.69 41.88 -19.22
CA ILE A 301 -27.91 42.70 -19.03
C ILE A 301 -27.53 44.16 -18.74
N ASP A 302 -26.65 44.40 -17.77
CA ASP A 302 -26.30 45.72 -17.22
C ASP A 302 -25.43 46.58 -18.17
N ARG A 303 -24.71 45.96 -19.11
CA ARG A 303 -23.72 46.64 -19.97
C ARG A 303 -23.89 46.43 -21.47
N LEU A 304 -24.63 45.40 -21.90
CA LEU A 304 -24.81 45.06 -23.32
C LEU A 304 -26.29 45.06 -23.74
N ASP A 305 -27.19 45.58 -22.90
CA ASP A 305 -28.65 45.59 -23.07
C ASP A 305 -29.25 44.21 -23.42
N GLY A 306 -28.61 43.14 -22.93
CA GLY A 306 -28.93 41.77 -23.23
C GLY A 306 -30.24 41.30 -22.60
N SER A 307 -31.09 40.66 -23.41
CA SER A 307 -32.34 40.06 -22.95
C SER A 307 -32.12 38.95 -21.90
N GLN A 308 -33.14 38.66 -21.09
CA GLN A 308 -33.14 37.50 -20.18
C GLN A 308 -32.90 36.17 -20.94
N SER A 309 -33.34 36.04 -22.19
CA SER A 309 -33.02 34.87 -23.03
C SER A 309 -31.54 34.81 -23.43
N THR A 310 -30.90 35.94 -23.73
CA THR A 310 -29.45 36.03 -23.99
C THR A 310 -28.67 35.53 -22.77
N SER A 311 -29.02 36.08 -21.60
CA SER A 311 -28.44 35.72 -20.31
C SER A 311 -28.61 34.23 -19.98
N PHE A 312 -29.74 33.60 -20.35
CA PHE A 312 -29.95 32.16 -20.18
C PHE A 312 -29.15 31.31 -21.17
N ASN A 313 -29.08 31.71 -22.44
CA ASN A 313 -28.30 30.99 -23.46
C ASN A 313 -26.82 30.91 -23.07
N MET A 314 -26.26 31.98 -22.50
CA MET A 314 -24.90 31.99 -21.96
C MET A 314 -24.71 30.99 -20.81
N LEU A 315 -25.71 30.78 -19.95
CA LEU A 315 -25.68 29.75 -18.89
C LEU A 315 -25.67 28.33 -19.46
N MET A 316 -26.36 28.07 -20.57
CA MET A 316 -26.29 26.78 -21.25
C MET A 316 -24.91 26.59 -21.90
N ILE A 317 -24.40 27.59 -22.62
CA ILE A 317 -23.13 27.54 -23.35
C ILE A 317 -21.95 27.32 -22.40
N ILE A 318 -21.88 28.07 -21.30
CA ILE A 318 -20.76 27.95 -20.32
C ILE A 318 -20.70 26.55 -19.69
N ASN A 319 -21.84 25.92 -19.45
CA ASN A 319 -21.91 24.58 -18.86
C ASN A 319 -21.67 23.47 -19.90
N ALA A 320 -22.22 23.61 -21.10
CA ALA A 320 -22.03 22.65 -22.20
C ALA A 320 -20.58 22.61 -22.68
N ILE A 321 -19.96 23.76 -22.95
CA ILE A 321 -18.53 23.86 -23.33
C ILE A 321 -17.62 23.53 -22.14
N GLY A 322 -18.11 23.73 -20.91
CA GLY A 322 -17.45 23.26 -19.70
C GLY A 322 -17.34 21.73 -19.57
N ILE A 323 -18.02 20.93 -20.40
CA ILE A 323 -17.83 19.46 -20.42
C ILE A 323 -16.49 19.09 -21.08
N PRO A 324 -16.20 19.41 -22.36
CA PRO A 324 -14.87 19.21 -22.93
C PRO A 324 -13.80 20.04 -22.22
N GLY A 325 -14.14 21.21 -21.68
CA GLY A 325 -13.25 22.01 -20.83
C GLY A 325 -12.71 21.26 -19.60
N ARG A 326 -13.49 20.37 -19.00
CA ARG A 326 -13.04 19.49 -17.89
C ARG A 326 -12.23 18.28 -18.37
N LEU A 327 -12.59 17.71 -19.52
CA LEU A 327 -12.02 16.46 -20.03
C LEU A 327 -10.68 16.65 -20.76
N VAL A 328 -10.56 17.66 -21.63
CA VAL A 328 -9.38 17.82 -22.51
C VAL A 328 -8.11 18.14 -21.71
N PRO A 329 -8.09 19.10 -20.76
CA PRO A 329 -6.92 19.32 -19.90
C PRO A 329 -6.58 18.10 -19.03
N ALA A 330 -7.59 17.36 -18.57
CA ALA A 330 -7.37 16.16 -17.75
C ALA A 330 -6.80 14.98 -18.54
N TYR A 331 -7.21 14.81 -19.81
CA TYR A 331 -6.60 13.86 -20.72
C TYR A 331 -5.14 14.21 -21.02
N LEU A 332 -4.84 15.49 -21.32
CA LEU A 332 -3.48 15.96 -21.55
C LEU A 332 -2.59 15.85 -20.30
N ALA A 333 -3.16 16.05 -19.11
CA ALA A 333 -2.50 15.85 -17.83
C ALA A 333 -2.07 14.38 -17.63
N ASP A 334 -2.99 13.42 -17.71
CA ASP A 334 -2.65 12.00 -17.49
C ASP A 334 -1.79 11.42 -18.64
N ARG A 335 -1.88 11.97 -19.86
CA ARG A 335 -1.19 11.43 -21.04
C ARG A 335 0.22 11.99 -21.27
N TYR A 336 0.48 13.27 -20.95
CA TYR A 336 1.71 13.96 -21.36
C TYR A 336 2.42 14.76 -20.26
N PHE A 337 1.68 15.53 -19.44
CA PHE A 337 2.31 16.60 -18.64
C PHE A 337 2.29 16.40 -17.12
N GLY A 338 1.36 15.59 -16.60
CA GLY A 338 1.01 15.50 -15.18
C GLY A 338 0.06 16.62 -14.71
N ALA A 339 -0.74 16.32 -13.68
CA ALA A 339 -1.83 17.16 -13.19
C ALA A 339 -1.42 18.63 -12.92
N VAL A 340 -0.45 18.85 -12.03
CA VAL A 340 0.00 20.22 -11.64
C VAL A 340 0.50 21.02 -12.86
N ASN A 341 1.27 20.39 -13.75
CA ASN A 341 1.88 21.08 -14.88
C ASN A 341 0.87 21.50 -15.96
N MET A 342 -0.17 20.69 -16.20
CA MET A 342 -1.23 21.04 -17.15
C MET A 342 -2.28 22.00 -16.54
N PHE A 343 -2.35 22.07 -15.21
CA PHE A 343 -3.24 22.99 -14.50
C PHE A 343 -2.73 24.45 -14.58
N ILE A 344 -1.41 24.67 -14.55
CA ILE A 344 -0.79 26.02 -14.72
C ILE A 344 -1.26 26.75 -16.01
N PRO A 345 -1.09 26.20 -17.23
CA PRO A 345 -1.55 26.87 -18.46
C PRO A 345 -3.07 26.98 -18.52
N THR A 346 -3.82 26.07 -17.88
CA THR A 346 -5.29 26.14 -17.79
C THR A 346 -5.74 27.36 -16.98
N ILE A 347 -5.07 27.66 -15.86
CA ILE A 347 -5.34 28.87 -15.05
C ILE A 347 -4.88 30.13 -15.79
N LEU A 348 -3.71 30.11 -16.44
CA LEU A 348 -3.21 31.27 -17.20
C LEU A 348 -4.10 31.61 -18.39
N ALA A 349 -4.64 30.60 -19.10
CA ALA A 349 -5.62 30.81 -20.16
C ALA A 349 -6.93 31.43 -19.61
N ALA A 350 -7.45 30.94 -18.48
CA ALA A 350 -8.59 31.55 -17.81
C ALA A 350 -8.31 33.00 -17.35
N ALA A 351 -7.08 33.31 -16.92
CA ALA A 351 -6.66 34.67 -16.59
C ALA A 351 -6.67 35.59 -17.81
N ILE A 352 -6.12 35.13 -18.94
CA ILE A 352 -6.16 35.84 -20.23
C ILE A 352 -7.61 36.10 -20.66
N CYS A 353 -8.50 35.09 -20.57
CA CYS A 353 -9.93 35.29 -20.82
C CYS A 353 -10.53 36.34 -19.87
N THR A 354 -10.18 36.31 -18.57
CA THR A 354 -10.72 37.26 -17.58
C THR A 354 -10.28 38.70 -17.85
N PHE A 355 -9.05 38.92 -18.32
CA PHE A 355 -8.61 40.25 -18.79
C PHE A 355 -9.26 40.64 -20.12
N ALA A 356 -9.40 39.71 -21.07
CA ALA A 356 -10.05 39.96 -22.36
C ALA A 356 -11.53 40.38 -22.21
N TRP A 357 -12.19 39.97 -21.12
CA TRP A 357 -13.56 40.40 -20.79
C TRP A 357 -13.72 41.92 -20.70
N ALA A 358 -12.66 42.65 -20.33
CA ALA A 358 -12.67 44.11 -20.27
C ALA A 358 -12.85 44.79 -21.64
N GLY A 359 -12.57 44.07 -22.74
CA GLY A 359 -12.75 44.53 -24.11
C GLY A 359 -14.01 44.02 -24.79
N VAL A 360 -14.95 43.41 -24.05
CA VAL A 360 -16.22 42.93 -24.60
C VAL A 360 -17.24 44.07 -24.61
N ASP A 361 -17.62 44.53 -25.79
CA ASP A 361 -18.53 45.68 -26.02
C ASP A 361 -19.86 45.29 -26.68
N SER A 362 -20.04 44.00 -26.98
CA SER A 362 -21.13 43.50 -27.82
C SER A 362 -21.58 42.10 -27.41
N ILE A 363 -22.88 41.81 -27.54
CA ILE A 363 -23.49 40.52 -27.20
C ILE A 363 -22.81 39.35 -27.94
N THR A 364 -22.39 39.54 -29.19
CA THR A 364 -21.65 38.54 -29.96
C THR A 364 -20.26 38.27 -29.37
N GLY A 365 -19.55 39.31 -28.94
CA GLY A 365 -18.28 39.18 -28.23
C GLY A 365 -18.44 38.46 -26.89
N ASP A 366 -19.53 38.73 -26.16
CA ASP A 366 -19.86 38.09 -24.89
C ASP A 366 -20.13 36.58 -25.06
N TYR A 367 -20.89 36.17 -26.09
CA TYR A 367 -21.04 34.74 -26.41
C TYR A 367 -19.72 34.03 -26.72
N VAL A 368 -18.81 34.68 -27.46
CA VAL A 368 -17.47 34.13 -27.77
C VAL A 368 -16.63 34.05 -26.49
N TRP A 369 -16.65 35.09 -25.66
CA TRP A 369 -15.94 35.13 -24.38
C TRP A 369 -16.44 34.04 -23.41
N VAL A 370 -17.76 33.89 -23.26
CA VAL A 370 -18.40 32.85 -22.45
C VAL A 370 -17.99 31.44 -22.91
N ALA A 371 -17.81 31.21 -24.22
CA ALA A 371 -17.32 29.94 -24.73
C ALA A 371 -15.86 29.65 -24.30
N PHE A 372 -14.94 30.60 -24.49
CA PHE A 372 -13.53 30.43 -24.11
C PHE A 372 -13.34 30.36 -22.59
N PHE A 373 -13.97 31.25 -21.82
CA PHE A 373 -13.90 31.22 -20.37
C PHE A 373 -14.60 29.96 -19.81
N GLY A 374 -15.73 29.54 -20.39
CA GLY A 374 -16.41 28.29 -20.02
C GLY A 374 -15.52 27.06 -20.18
N PHE A 375 -14.71 26.99 -21.24
CA PHE A 375 -13.75 25.92 -21.43
C PHE A 375 -12.67 25.91 -20.32
N PHE A 376 -11.91 26.98 -20.16
CA PHE A 376 -10.77 27.01 -19.22
C PHE A 376 -11.20 27.09 -17.75
N GLY A 377 -12.23 27.87 -17.43
CA GLY A 377 -12.79 27.99 -16.09
C GLY A 377 -13.44 26.69 -15.60
N ALA A 378 -14.04 25.90 -16.50
CA ALA A 378 -14.48 24.54 -16.14
C ALA A 378 -13.29 23.58 -16.01
N GLY A 379 -12.24 23.75 -16.84
CA GLY A 379 -10.96 23.07 -16.67
C GLY A 379 -10.39 23.23 -15.26
N ILE A 380 -10.42 24.45 -14.70
CA ILE A 380 -10.04 24.70 -13.29
C ILE A 380 -10.89 23.85 -12.33
N GLN A 381 -12.21 23.83 -12.49
CA GLN A 381 -13.12 23.06 -11.63
C GLN A 381 -12.91 21.54 -11.72
N GLY A 382 -12.54 21.00 -12.89
CA GLY A 382 -12.25 19.57 -13.06
C GLY A 382 -10.87 19.18 -12.54
N MET A 383 -9.84 19.99 -12.86
CA MET A 383 -8.46 19.72 -12.46
C MET A 383 -8.21 19.94 -10.96
N PHE A 384 -9.00 20.79 -10.28
CA PHE A 384 -8.83 21.06 -8.85
C PHE A 384 -9.01 19.81 -7.95
N PRO A 385 -10.15 19.10 -7.94
CA PRO A 385 -10.33 17.89 -7.12
C PRO A 385 -9.34 16.78 -7.52
N ALA A 386 -9.09 16.63 -8.82
CA ALA A 386 -8.15 15.68 -9.37
C ALA A 386 -6.70 15.91 -8.87
N THR A 387 -6.21 17.15 -8.93
CA THR A 387 -4.86 17.50 -8.47
C THR A 387 -4.75 17.39 -6.94
N THR A 388 -5.79 17.80 -6.20
CA THR A 388 -5.88 17.62 -4.74
C THR A 388 -5.72 16.14 -4.36
N ALA A 389 -6.40 15.24 -5.07
CA ALA A 389 -6.30 13.80 -4.90
C ALA A 389 -4.99 13.17 -5.45
N GLY A 390 -4.23 13.91 -6.26
CA GLY A 390 -2.89 13.56 -6.72
C GLY A 390 -1.78 13.87 -5.71
N LEU A 391 -1.98 14.89 -4.85
CA LEU A 391 -1.01 15.31 -3.83
C LEU A 391 -0.99 14.45 -2.56
N THR A 392 -1.90 13.46 -2.45
CA THR A 392 -1.96 12.57 -1.29
C THR A 392 -1.15 11.30 -1.53
N LYS A 393 -0.03 11.18 -0.79
CA LYS A 393 0.88 10.01 -0.80
C LYS A 393 0.30 8.79 -0.07
N ASP A 394 -0.33 9.03 1.08
CA ASP A 394 -0.98 7.99 1.91
C ASP A 394 -2.47 7.94 1.59
N LEU A 395 -2.89 6.94 0.81
CA LEU A 395 -4.29 6.76 0.40
C LEU A 395 -5.24 6.47 1.59
N SER A 396 -4.73 6.06 2.75
CA SER A 396 -5.54 5.89 3.98
C SER A 396 -5.91 7.20 4.69
N LYS A 397 -5.41 8.33 4.17
CA LYS A 397 -5.72 9.71 4.60
C LYS A 397 -6.32 10.55 3.48
N ALA A 398 -6.80 9.93 2.40
CA ALA A 398 -7.31 10.63 1.23
C ALA A 398 -8.46 11.58 1.58
N GLY A 399 -9.41 11.12 2.40
CA GLY A 399 -10.53 11.92 2.87
C GLY A 399 -10.09 13.12 3.69
N VAL A 400 -9.26 12.94 4.73
CA VAL A 400 -8.75 14.04 5.56
C VAL A 400 -7.97 15.07 4.74
N ARG A 401 -7.04 14.64 3.88
CA ARG A 401 -6.18 15.56 3.10
C ARG A 401 -6.93 16.33 2.03
N ILE A 402 -7.92 15.73 1.37
CA ILE A 402 -8.83 16.42 0.44
C ILE A 402 -9.73 17.39 1.22
N GLY A 403 -10.31 16.93 2.33
CA GLY A 403 -11.20 17.70 3.19
C GLY A 403 -10.56 18.96 3.80
N MET A 404 -9.28 18.89 4.18
CA MET A 404 -8.50 20.04 4.67
C MET A 404 -8.37 21.15 3.60
N ILE A 405 -8.02 20.80 2.36
CA ILE A 405 -7.92 21.78 1.26
C ILE A 405 -9.30 22.37 0.93
N PHE A 406 -10.36 21.55 0.90
CA PHE A 406 -11.72 22.05 0.70
C PHE A 406 -12.12 23.03 1.82
N THR A 407 -11.79 22.72 3.07
CA THR A 407 -12.07 23.59 4.22
C THR A 407 -11.43 24.97 4.07
N ILE A 408 -10.17 25.05 3.63
CA ILE A 408 -9.48 26.33 3.33
C ILE A 408 -10.21 27.12 2.24
N ILE A 409 -10.63 26.43 1.17
CA ILE A 409 -11.29 27.04 0.00
C ILE A 409 -12.72 27.52 0.29
N SER A 410 -13.38 26.99 1.32
CA SER A 410 -14.72 27.41 1.73
C SER A 410 -14.82 28.93 2.00
N VAL A 411 -13.76 29.53 2.54
CA VAL A 411 -13.67 30.97 2.83
C VAL A 411 -13.52 31.80 1.55
N ALA A 412 -12.77 31.30 0.56
CA ALA A 412 -12.68 31.92 -0.77
C ALA A 412 -14.03 31.86 -1.49
N ALA A 413 -14.71 30.71 -1.48
CA ALA A 413 -16.04 30.55 -2.07
C ALA A 413 -17.12 31.44 -1.41
N LEU A 414 -17.04 31.65 -0.10
CA LEU A 414 -17.94 32.53 0.65
C LEU A 414 -17.72 34.02 0.33
N THR A 415 -16.45 34.45 0.23
CA THR A 415 -16.10 35.89 0.18
C THR A 415 -15.92 36.46 -1.22
N GLY A 416 -15.58 35.62 -2.22
CA GLY A 416 -15.29 36.07 -3.59
C GLY A 416 -16.46 36.81 -4.27
N PRO A 417 -17.64 36.19 -4.44
CA PRO A 417 -18.77 36.83 -5.13
C PRO A 417 -19.31 38.09 -4.43
N PRO A 418 -19.40 38.17 -3.08
CA PRO A 418 -19.73 39.43 -2.39
C PRO A 418 -18.65 40.52 -2.54
N LEU A 419 -17.36 40.17 -2.51
CA LEU A 419 -16.28 41.14 -2.72
C LEU A 419 -16.32 41.71 -4.14
N ALA A 420 -16.47 40.86 -5.15
CA ALA A 420 -16.59 41.30 -6.54
C ALA A 420 -17.81 42.21 -6.75
N GLY A 421 -18.97 41.87 -6.18
CA GLY A 421 -20.15 42.75 -6.21
C GLY A 421 -19.91 44.11 -5.54
N LYS A 422 -19.15 44.14 -4.45
CA LYS A 422 -18.75 45.41 -3.80
C LYS A 422 -17.78 46.22 -4.67
N LEU A 423 -16.86 45.58 -5.40
CA LEU A 423 -16.00 46.26 -6.37
C LEU A 423 -16.81 46.90 -7.50
N VAL A 424 -17.78 46.19 -8.08
CA VAL A 424 -18.69 46.74 -9.12
C VAL A 424 -19.52 47.91 -8.57
N ALA A 425 -20.06 47.78 -7.35
CA ALA A 425 -20.86 48.83 -6.72
C ALA A 425 -20.04 50.11 -6.41
N VAL A 426 -18.82 49.96 -5.88
CA VAL A 426 -17.92 51.11 -5.61
C VAL A 426 -17.43 51.75 -6.92
N ALA A 427 -17.28 50.97 -7.99
CA ALA A 427 -16.96 51.46 -9.34
C ALA A 427 -18.20 51.97 -10.12
N GLY A 428 -19.32 52.27 -9.45
CA GLY A 428 -20.50 52.89 -10.07
C GLY A 428 -21.20 52.00 -11.12
N GLY A 429 -21.18 50.68 -10.93
CA GLY A 429 -21.68 49.72 -11.92
C GLY A 429 -20.66 49.33 -13.00
N SER A 430 -19.42 49.86 -12.93
CA SER A 430 -18.36 49.47 -13.86
C SER A 430 -17.69 48.16 -13.43
N TYR A 431 -17.74 47.15 -14.30
CA TYR A 431 -17.20 45.82 -14.03
C TYR A 431 -15.66 45.74 -14.09
N ILE A 432 -15.00 46.78 -14.62
CA ILE A 432 -13.55 46.80 -14.88
C ILE A 432 -12.69 46.50 -13.66
N GLY A 433 -13.06 47.01 -12.48
CA GLY A 433 -12.32 46.78 -11.24
C GLY A 433 -12.36 45.32 -10.78
N ALA A 434 -13.50 44.65 -10.98
CA ALA A 434 -13.67 43.24 -10.66
C ALA A 434 -13.02 42.33 -11.72
N GLN A 435 -13.06 42.71 -13.00
CA GLN A 435 -12.34 42.03 -14.10
C GLN A 435 -10.82 42.04 -13.87
N ILE A 436 -10.24 43.21 -13.56
CA ILE A 436 -8.80 43.33 -13.26
C ILE A 436 -8.43 42.53 -12.00
N TRP A 437 -9.19 42.66 -10.91
CA TRP A 437 -8.98 41.89 -9.68
C TRP A 437 -9.02 40.37 -9.94
N GLY A 438 -10.00 39.90 -10.70
CA GLY A 438 -10.15 38.50 -11.05
C GLY A 438 -8.97 37.96 -11.87
N GLY A 439 -8.58 38.68 -12.93
CA GLY A 439 -7.43 38.32 -13.77
C GLY A 439 -6.12 38.28 -12.98
N VAL A 440 -5.86 39.29 -12.14
CA VAL A 440 -4.67 39.35 -11.27
C VAL A 440 -4.64 38.19 -10.28
N CYS A 441 -5.77 37.87 -9.63
CA CYS A 441 -5.85 36.72 -8.71
C CYS A 441 -5.57 35.39 -9.42
N LEU A 442 -6.08 35.19 -10.64
CA LEU A 442 -5.77 33.99 -11.42
C LEU A 442 -4.28 33.89 -11.79
N VAL A 443 -3.62 35.00 -12.16
CA VAL A 443 -2.17 35.04 -12.39
C VAL A 443 -1.38 34.72 -11.10
N VAL A 444 -1.74 35.34 -9.97
CA VAL A 444 -1.07 35.09 -8.68
C VAL A 444 -1.26 33.62 -8.25
N GLY A 445 -2.47 33.06 -8.41
CA GLY A 445 -2.73 31.64 -8.16
C GLY A 445 -1.88 30.72 -9.05
N ALA A 446 -1.68 31.07 -10.32
CA ALA A 446 -0.78 30.33 -11.22
C ALA A 446 0.70 30.44 -10.80
N LEU A 447 1.17 31.61 -10.32
CA LEU A 447 2.54 31.77 -9.80
C LEU A 447 2.80 30.88 -8.56
N PHE A 448 1.85 30.81 -7.62
CA PHE A 448 1.93 29.85 -6.51
C PHE A 448 1.93 28.39 -6.98
N LEU A 449 1.20 28.07 -8.06
CA LEU A 449 1.18 26.72 -8.64
C LEU A 449 2.48 26.35 -9.37
N ILE A 450 3.14 27.31 -10.02
CA ILE A 450 4.50 27.16 -10.55
C ILE A 450 5.47 26.86 -9.40
N GLY A 451 5.38 27.59 -8.28
CA GLY A 451 6.13 27.30 -7.06
C GLY A 451 5.88 25.89 -6.51
N ALA A 452 4.62 25.44 -6.50
CA ALA A 452 4.26 24.08 -6.10
C ALA A 452 4.86 23.01 -7.05
N SER A 453 4.83 23.24 -8.37
CA SER A 453 5.48 22.35 -9.35
C SER A 453 7.00 22.32 -9.14
N TRP A 454 7.65 23.47 -8.94
CA TRP A 454 9.09 23.55 -8.67
C TRP A 454 9.48 22.82 -7.38
N ALA A 455 8.70 22.99 -6.30
CA ALA A 455 8.89 22.23 -5.06
C ALA A 455 8.74 20.71 -5.31
N SER A 456 7.68 20.30 -6.03
CA SER A 456 7.46 18.90 -6.37
C SER A 456 8.57 18.32 -7.24
N GLN A 457 9.09 19.08 -8.21
CA GLN A 457 10.21 18.67 -9.06
C GLN A 457 11.53 18.62 -8.28
N ARG A 458 11.74 19.50 -7.29
CA ARG A 458 12.93 19.48 -6.43
C ARG A 458 12.94 18.24 -5.54
N GLU A 459 11.81 17.90 -4.93
CA GLU A 459 11.66 16.64 -4.19
C GLU A 459 11.80 15.43 -5.10
N LEU A 460 11.21 15.43 -6.30
CA LEU A 460 11.37 14.33 -7.25
C LEU A 460 12.81 14.18 -7.76
N LYS A 461 13.53 15.29 -7.98
CA LYS A 461 14.96 15.28 -8.35
C LYS A 461 15.83 14.80 -7.19
N LYS A 462 15.52 15.18 -5.95
CA LYS A 462 16.23 14.72 -4.75
C LYS A 462 16.00 13.23 -4.49
N ALA A 463 14.75 12.75 -4.64
CA ALA A 463 14.43 11.33 -4.58
C ALA A 463 15.12 10.56 -5.71
N LYS A 464 15.08 11.08 -6.95
CA LYS A 464 15.80 10.51 -8.09
C LYS A 464 17.32 10.59 -7.96
N SER A 465 17.91 11.55 -7.25
CA SER A 465 19.36 11.61 -7.03
C SER A 465 19.80 10.71 -5.86
N ILE A 466 18.94 10.48 -4.87
CA ILE A 466 19.18 9.43 -3.85
C ILE A 466 19.05 8.04 -4.48
N GLN A 467 18.09 7.87 -5.40
CA GLN A 467 17.94 6.65 -6.17
C GLN A 467 19.04 6.49 -7.24
N SER A 468 19.50 7.59 -7.86
CA SER A 468 20.63 7.56 -8.80
C SER A 468 21.91 7.29 -8.06
N LEU A 469 22.24 7.95 -6.95
CA LEU A 469 23.43 7.62 -6.15
C LEU A 469 23.42 6.16 -5.65
N ARG A 470 22.24 5.59 -5.33
CA ARG A 470 22.12 4.14 -5.08
C ARG A 470 22.36 3.30 -6.34
N SER A 471 21.82 3.71 -7.50
CA SER A 471 22.06 3.01 -8.76
C SER A 471 23.41 3.30 -9.41
N GLU A 472 24.12 4.35 -9.04
CA GLU A 472 25.42 4.82 -9.57
C GLU A 472 26.56 4.29 -8.70
N ASN A 473 26.32 3.99 -7.41
CA ASN A 473 27.11 2.99 -6.71
C ASN A 473 26.90 1.64 -7.41
N SER A 474 25.65 1.12 -7.44
CA SER A 474 25.32 -0.18 -8.05
C SER A 474 25.65 -0.30 -9.55
N MET A 475 25.88 0.79 -10.28
CA MET A 475 26.23 0.81 -11.70
C MET A 475 27.66 1.27 -11.94
N GLY A 476 28.30 2.02 -11.04
CA GLY A 476 29.76 2.16 -11.03
C GLY A 476 30.43 0.81 -10.73
N ASP A 477 29.79 0.01 -9.88
CA ASP A 477 30.15 -1.39 -9.61
C ASP A 477 29.84 -2.32 -10.80
N LEU A 478 28.96 -1.95 -11.73
CA LEU A 478 28.71 -2.71 -12.98
C LEU A 478 29.55 -2.20 -14.16
N GLU A 479 29.79 -0.90 -14.29
CA GLU A 479 30.60 -0.31 -15.36
C GLU A 479 32.09 -0.57 -15.15
N LYS A 480 32.59 -0.62 -13.91
CA LYS A 480 33.93 -1.19 -13.65
C LYS A 480 34.05 -2.66 -14.07
N ASN A 481 32.96 -3.42 -14.00
CA ASN A 481 32.89 -4.82 -14.44
C ASN A 481 32.51 -4.99 -15.92
N SER A 482 32.17 -3.90 -16.63
CA SER A 482 31.68 -3.94 -18.03
C SER A 482 32.48 -3.05 -19.00
N ALA A 483 33.36 -2.17 -18.52
CA ALA A 483 34.27 -1.35 -19.31
C ALA A 483 35.60 -2.06 -19.65
N MET A 484 35.56 -3.39 -19.75
CA MET A 484 36.63 -4.19 -20.35
C MET A 484 36.12 -4.73 -21.68
N ASP A 485 36.46 -4.03 -22.77
CA ASP A 485 36.10 -4.42 -24.14
C ASP A 485 36.54 -5.86 -24.41
N LEU A 486 35.57 -6.74 -24.68
CA LEU A 486 35.80 -8.17 -24.94
C LEU A 486 36.59 -8.37 -26.25
N PRO A 487 37.87 -8.79 -26.21
CA PRO A 487 38.55 -9.23 -27.41
C PRO A 487 37.91 -10.54 -27.86
N GLN A 488 37.51 -10.64 -29.14
CA GLN A 488 36.90 -11.86 -29.65
C GLN A 488 37.89 -13.03 -29.56
N LEU A 489 37.66 -13.95 -28.61
CA LEU A 489 38.41 -15.20 -28.46
C LEU A 489 38.11 -16.16 -29.63
N ARG A 490 38.66 -15.86 -30.80
CA ARG A 490 39.00 -16.90 -31.78
C ARG A 490 40.09 -17.76 -31.18
N GLN A 491 39.83 -19.06 -31.06
CA GLN A 491 40.88 -20.04 -30.81
C GLN A 491 41.91 -19.96 -31.93
N SER A 492 43.18 -19.79 -31.55
CA SER A 492 44.35 -19.92 -32.40
C SER A 492 45.49 -20.48 -31.53
N PRO A 493 46.48 -21.21 -32.06
CA PRO A 493 47.44 -21.94 -31.23
C PRO A 493 48.30 -21.03 -30.34
N ALA A 494 48.63 -21.52 -29.15
CA ALA A 494 49.53 -20.82 -28.22
C ALA A 494 50.98 -20.88 -28.73
N THR A 495 51.40 -19.85 -29.47
CA THR A 495 52.82 -19.60 -29.77
C THR A 495 53.44 -18.82 -28.61
N ILE A 496 54.41 -19.43 -27.92
CA ILE A 496 55.11 -18.83 -26.78
C ILE A 496 56.03 -17.70 -27.26
N PRO A 497 55.87 -16.44 -26.79
CA PRO A 497 56.90 -15.41 -26.92
C PRO A 497 57.99 -15.60 -25.85
N PRO A 498 59.25 -15.22 -26.11
CA PRO A 498 60.35 -15.40 -25.16
C PRO A 498 60.26 -14.43 -23.96
N ALA A 499 60.94 -14.78 -22.87
CA ALA A 499 61.04 -13.97 -21.67
C ALA A 499 61.74 -12.61 -21.92
N ALA A 500 61.26 -11.57 -21.24
CA ALA A 500 61.86 -10.24 -21.20
C ALA A 500 61.49 -9.49 -19.90
N ASP A 501 62.33 -9.66 -18.89
CA ASP A 501 62.67 -8.73 -17.81
C ASP A 501 61.60 -7.76 -17.28
N CYS A 502 60.91 -8.17 -16.20
CA CYS A 502 60.36 -7.28 -15.18
C CYS A 502 60.43 -7.96 -13.80
N PRO A 503 60.78 -7.25 -12.71
CA PRO A 503 60.97 -7.85 -11.38
C PRO A 503 59.66 -8.30 -10.72
N ILE A 504 59.74 -9.30 -9.86
CA ILE A 504 58.58 -10.03 -9.31
C ILE A 504 57.94 -9.25 -8.15
N LEU A 505 57.08 -8.28 -8.49
CA LEU A 505 56.24 -7.62 -7.48
C LEU A 505 55.20 -8.60 -6.92
N LEU A 506 55.26 -8.86 -5.61
CA LEU A 506 54.35 -9.77 -4.92
C LEU A 506 52.90 -9.30 -5.04
N GLN A 507 52.08 -10.04 -5.80
CA GLN A 507 50.64 -9.83 -5.91
C GLN A 507 49.92 -10.37 -4.68
N CYS A 508 49.80 -9.55 -3.64
CA CYS A 508 48.89 -9.81 -2.52
C CYS A 508 47.44 -9.76 -3.02
N SER A 509 46.66 -10.83 -2.84
CA SER A 509 45.26 -10.90 -3.32
C SER A 509 44.24 -10.30 -2.30
N LEU A 510 44.70 -9.99 -1.09
CA LEU A 510 43.91 -9.35 -0.04
C LEU A 510 43.79 -7.83 -0.28
N ALA A 511 42.57 -7.31 -0.23
CA ALA A 511 42.33 -5.87 -0.37
C ALA A 511 43.05 -5.04 0.73
N PRO A 512 43.81 -3.97 0.38
CA PRO A 512 44.54 -3.15 1.36
C PRO A 512 43.66 -2.43 2.40
N SER A 513 42.35 -2.37 2.20
CA SER A 513 41.35 -1.95 3.20
C SER A 513 41.10 -3.03 4.27
N LEU A 514 40.99 -4.30 3.88
CA LEU A 514 40.85 -5.44 4.80
C LEU A 514 42.11 -5.65 5.65
N LEU A 515 43.30 -5.54 5.04
CA LEU A 515 44.57 -5.69 5.77
C LEU A 515 44.70 -4.64 6.89
N ARG A 516 44.43 -3.36 6.59
CA ARG A 516 44.43 -2.29 7.61
C ARG A 516 43.38 -2.50 8.71
N ARG A 517 42.20 -3.03 8.37
CA ARG A 517 41.18 -3.42 9.36
C ARG A 517 41.67 -4.56 10.24
N ALA A 518 42.27 -5.60 9.68
CA ALA A 518 42.84 -6.71 10.43
C ALA A 518 43.93 -6.24 11.41
N GLN A 519 44.84 -5.37 10.94
CA GLN A 519 45.90 -4.77 11.74
C GLN A 519 45.33 -3.95 12.91
N SER A 520 44.39 -3.04 12.64
CA SER A 520 43.73 -2.25 13.69
C SER A 520 42.98 -3.11 14.73
N LEU A 521 42.34 -4.21 14.32
CA LEU A 521 41.70 -5.16 15.24
C LEU A 521 42.73 -5.99 16.05
N SER A 522 43.90 -6.26 15.49
CA SER A 522 45.02 -6.93 16.16
C SER A 522 45.70 -6.03 17.20
N GLU A 523 45.83 -4.72 16.89
CA GLU A 523 46.25 -3.68 17.82
C GLU A 523 45.25 -3.54 18.98
N GLU A 524 43.96 -3.43 18.68
CA GLU A 524 42.89 -3.34 19.69
C GLU A 524 42.88 -4.57 20.61
N HIS A 525 43.04 -5.77 20.04
CA HIS A 525 43.22 -7.01 20.82
C HIS A 525 44.44 -6.90 21.77
N GLY A 526 45.57 -6.40 21.27
CA GLY A 526 46.78 -6.21 22.06
C GLY A 526 46.59 -5.25 23.24
N ASP A 527 45.86 -4.15 23.06
CA ASP A 527 45.59 -3.18 24.11
C ASP A 527 44.50 -3.64 25.09
N LEU A 528 43.47 -4.36 24.62
CA LEU A 528 42.53 -5.06 25.50
C LEU A 528 43.24 -6.10 26.38
N GLN A 529 44.19 -6.86 25.82
CA GLN A 529 44.96 -7.85 26.57
C GLN A 529 45.86 -7.19 27.65
N LYS A 530 46.46 -6.02 27.35
CA LYS A 530 47.17 -5.19 28.36
C LYS A 530 46.22 -4.65 29.45
N SER A 531 45.01 -4.20 29.07
CA SER A 531 44.00 -3.71 30.01
C SER A 531 43.44 -4.82 30.92
N LEU A 532 43.34 -6.06 30.42
CA LEU A 532 42.86 -7.21 31.18
C LEU A 532 43.90 -7.72 32.19
N ASN A 533 45.18 -7.67 31.83
CA ASN A 533 46.30 -7.99 32.73
C ASN A 533 46.45 -6.99 33.90
N SER A 534 45.82 -5.81 33.82
CA SER A 534 45.84 -4.76 34.86
C SER A 534 44.50 -4.59 35.58
N SER A 535 43.37 -4.89 34.93
CA SER A 535 42.03 -4.83 35.51
C SER A 535 41.10 -5.83 34.81
N PHE A 536 40.55 -6.80 35.54
CA PHE A 536 39.60 -7.74 34.95
C PHE A 536 38.22 -7.09 34.73
N ASP A 537 37.69 -7.24 33.52
CA ASP A 537 36.40 -6.73 33.08
C ASP A 537 35.79 -7.75 32.12
N ALA A 538 34.60 -8.27 32.44
CA ALA A 538 33.97 -9.34 31.68
C ALA A 538 33.60 -8.91 30.25
N THR A 539 33.27 -7.62 30.02
CA THR A 539 32.90 -7.14 28.68
C THR A 539 34.13 -7.00 27.79
N LYS A 540 35.25 -6.50 28.35
CA LYS A 540 36.54 -6.47 27.65
C LYS A 540 37.09 -7.87 27.39
N ALA A 541 36.94 -8.79 28.35
CA ALA A 541 37.37 -10.19 28.20
C ALA A 541 36.64 -10.89 27.04
N LYS A 542 35.32 -10.68 26.91
CA LYS A 542 34.55 -11.18 25.76
C LYS A 542 35.07 -10.62 24.43
N ARG A 543 35.22 -9.29 24.33
CA ARG A 543 35.69 -8.64 23.10
C ARG A 543 37.13 -9.02 22.72
N ALA A 544 38.02 -9.22 23.69
CA ALA A 544 39.34 -9.78 23.45
C ALA A 544 39.26 -11.22 22.91
N GLY A 545 38.38 -12.08 23.46
CA GLY A 545 38.14 -13.42 22.94
C GLY A 545 37.60 -13.46 21.50
N GLU A 546 36.79 -12.48 21.12
CA GLU A 546 36.28 -12.29 19.76
C GLU A 546 37.42 -11.88 18.80
N LEU A 547 38.17 -10.83 19.13
CA LEU A 547 39.26 -10.30 18.29
C LEU A 547 40.49 -11.22 18.22
N GLY A 548 40.71 -12.09 19.22
CA GLY A 548 41.84 -13.03 19.25
C GLY A 548 41.88 -13.97 18.06
N ARG A 549 40.72 -14.29 17.46
CA ARG A 549 40.64 -15.05 16.20
C ARG A 549 41.31 -14.30 15.05
N VAL A 550 40.92 -13.04 14.84
CA VAL A 550 41.49 -12.15 13.80
C VAL A 550 42.99 -11.94 14.02
N ALA A 551 43.40 -11.63 15.26
CA ALA A 551 44.80 -11.43 15.61
C ALA A 551 45.66 -12.69 15.35
N SER A 552 45.12 -13.89 15.58
CA SER A 552 45.82 -15.15 15.28
C SER A 552 45.91 -15.45 13.78
N ALA A 553 44.85 -15.18 13.02
CA ALA A 553 44.82 -15.37 11.57
C ALA A 553 45.76 -14.39 10.85
N LEU A 554 45.75 -13.12 11.26
CA LEU A 554 46.64 -12.09 10.72
C LEU A 554 48.11 -12.46 10.95
N ARG A 555 48.51 -12.81 12.19
CA ARG A 555 49.92 -13.17 12.48
C ARG A 555 50.38 -14.38 11.67
N ALA A 556 49.52 -15.37 11.44
CA ALA A 556 49.86 -16.53 10.61
C ALA A 556 50.08 -16.11 9.15
N TRP A 557 49.22 -15.25 8.62
CA TRP A 557 49.37 -14.68 7.27
C TRP A 557 50.62 -13.79 7.15
N GLU A 558 50.88 -12.90 8.11
CA GLU A 558 52.08 -12.05 8.17
C GLU A 558 53.38 -12.88 8.26
N THR A 559 53.36 -14.01 8.98
CA THR A 559 54.50 -14.94 9.07
C THR A 559 54.78 -15.59 7.71
N ALA A 560 53.77 -16.17 7.06
CA ALA A 560 53.90 -16.77 5.73
C ALA A 560 54.36 -15.73 4.68
N GLN A 561 53.84 -14.50 4.77
CA GLN A 561 54.25 -13.40 3.91
C GLN A 561 55.73 -13.03 4.09
N SER A 562 56.26 -13.04 5.33
CA SER A 562 57.69 -12.86 5.61
C SER A 562 58.52 -14.00 4.98
N SER A 563 58.14 -15.25 5.23
CA SER A 563 58.85 -16.42 4.69
C SER A 563 58.87 -16.43 3.16
N ILE A 564 57.79 -16.01 2.48
CA ILE A 564 57.79 -15.86 1.02
C ILE A 564 58.73 -14.73 0.58
N THR A 565 58.76 -13.60 1.28
CA THR A 565 59.70 -12.50 0.95
C THR A 565 61.17 -12.91 1.17
N GLU A 566 61.46 -13.67 2.22
CA GLU A 566 62.78 -14.25 2.49
C GLU A 566 63.17 -15.25 1.38
N LEU A 567 62.31 -16.21 1.03
CA LEU A 567 62.54 -17.18 -0.05
C LEU A 567 62.69 -16.53 -1.43
N VAL A 568 61.93 -15.47 -1.73
CA VAL A 568 62.11 -14.66 -2.95
C VAL A 568 63.51 -14.03 -2.95
N SER A 569 63.95 -13.42 -1.84
CA SER A 569 65.29 -12.81 -1.77
C SER A 569 66.41 -13.83 -1.94
N MET A 570 66.26 -15.07 -1.41
CA MET A 570 67.19 -16.17 -1.63
C MET A 570 67.18 -16.74 -3.06
N THR A 571 66.11 -16.47 -3.82
CA THR A 571 65.96 -16.92 -5.22
C THR A 571 66.48 -15.88 -6.22
N GLU A 572 66.46 -14.59 -5.86
CA GLU A 572 66.87 -13.45 -6.71
C GLU A 572 68.32 -12.97 -6.46
N ASP A 573 68.98 -13.42 -5.38
CA ASP A 573 70.38 -13.09 -5.06
C ASP A 573 71.36 -13.74 -6.07
N PRO A 574 72.16 -12.97 -6.83
CA PRO A 574 73.07 -13.50 -7.85
C PRO A 574 74.35 -14.15 -7.28
N ASP A 575 74.66 -13.96 -6.00
CA ASP A 575 75.85 -14.56 -5.33
C ASP A 575 75.50 -15.89 -4.62
N GLN A 576 74.25 -16.38 -4.71
CA GLN A 576 73.80 -17.66 -4.14
C GLN A 576 74.28 -18.89 -4.92
N ASP A 577 74.31 -20.04 -4.22
CA ASP A 577 74.57 -21.34 -4.83
C ASP A 577 73.33 -21.81 -5.65
N PRO A 578 73.50 -22.25 -6.92
CA PRO A 578 72.39 -22.67 -7.76
C PRO A 578 71.58 -23.84 -7.20
N ASP A 579 72.17 -24.72 -6.39
CA ASP A 579 71.45 -25.84 -5.76
C ASP A 579 70.55 -25.32 -4.62
N LEU A 580 71.04 -24.38 -3.79
CA LEU A 580 70.24 -23.69 -2.77
C LEU A 580 69.08 -22.89 -3.40
N ALA A 581 69.37 -22.16 -4.49
CA ALA A 581 68.36 -21.43 -5.24
C ALA A 581 67.32 -22.34 -5.93
N SER A 582 67.60 -23.65 -6.10
CA SER A 582 66.60 -24.62 -6.55
C SER A 582 65.62 -24.99 -5.44
N ILE A 583 66.13 -25.32 -4.25
CA ILE A 583 65.34 -25.68 -3.06
C ILE A 583 64.41 -24.53 -2.65
N ALA A 584 64.91 -23.28 -2.69
CA ALA A 584 64.13 -22.09 -2.35
C ALA A 584 62.88 -21.90 -3.25
N ARG A 585 62.90 -22.37 -4.50
CA ARG A 585 61.73 -22.28 -5.41
C ARG A 585 60.66 -23.32 -5.07
N ASP A 586 61.07 -24.56 -4.78
CA ASP A 586 60.15 -25.64 -4.41
C ASP A 586 59.45 -25.33 -3.07
N GLU A 587 60.17 -24.79 -2.08
CA GLU A 587 59.57 -24.34 -0.81
C GLU A 587 58.62 -23.14 -1.02
N LEU A 588 58.95 -22.22 -1.94
CA LEU A 588 58.17 -21.02 -2.26
C LEU A 588 56.84 -21.35 -2.96
N GLU A 589 56.75 -22.40 -3.78
CA GLU A 589 55.44 -22.91 -4.26
C GLU A 589 54.60 -23.45 -3.10
N GLY A 590 55.22 -24.17 -2.16
CA GLY A 590 54.58 -24.68 -0.95
C GLY A 590 54.05 -23.58 -0.03
N GLU A 591 54.82 -22.51 0.20
CA GLU A 591 54.37 -21.37 1.01
C GLU A 591 53.29 -20.52 0.30
N ARG A 592 53.33 -20.36 -1.03
CA ARG A 592 52.25 -19.70 -1.77
C ARG A 592 50.91 -20.42 -1.59
N ALA A 593 50.90 -21.75 -1.71
CA ALA A 593 49.69 -22.55 -1.49
C ALA A 593 49.17 -22.45 -0.03
N LYS A 594 50.06 -22.28 0.97
CA LYS A 594 49.67 -22.00 2.36
C LYS A 594 49.10 -20.59 2.52
N LEU A 595 49.69 -19.59 1.84
CA LEU A 595 49.22 -18.20 1.89
C LEU A 595 47.77 -18.08 1.40
N ASP A 596 47.41 -18.73 0.30
CA ASP A 596 46.03 -18.74 -0.23
C ASP A 596 45.01 -19.27 0.81
N VAL A 597 45.36 -20.34 1.52
CA VAL A 597 44.53 -20.93 2.59
C VAL A 597 44.45 -20.01 3.81
N LEU A 598 45.56 -19.40 4.20
CA LEU A 598 45.62 -18.41 5.29
C LEU A 598 44.83 -17.15 4.95
N GLU A 599 44.83 -16.71 3.70
CA GLU A 599 44.10 -15.51 3.25
C GLU A 599 42.58 -15.75 3.25
N LYS A 600 42.11 -16.93 2.82
CA LYS A 600 40.71 -17.35 2.99
C LYS A 600 40.30 -17.34 4.47
N ARG A 601 41.09 -17.98 5.32
CA ARG A 601 40.86 -18.02 6.78
C ARG A 601 40.88 -16.63 7.43
N LEU A 602 41.71 -15.70 6.93
CA LEU A 602 41.73 -14.31 7.37
C LEU A 602 40.44 -13.58 6.95
N LYS A 603 39.99 -13.72 5.69
CA LYS A 603 38.70 -13.20 5.19
C LYS A 603 37.51 -13.71 6.02
N GLU A 604 37.46 -15.01 6.31
CA GLU A 604 36.47 -15.66 7.19
C GLU A 604 36.52 -15.14 8.64
N SER A 605 37.70 -14.75 9.15
CA SER A 605 37.82 -14.18 10.50
C SER A 605 37.34 -12.72 10.59
N LEU A 606 37.38 -11.98 9.48
CA LEU A 606 37.02 -10.56 9.40
C LEU A 606 35.52 -10.32 9.17
N THR A 607 34.80 -11.32 8.68
CA THR A 607 33.34 -11.27 8.53
C THR A 607 32.66 -11.42 9.89
N PRO A 608 31.77 -10.48 10.29
CA PRO A 608 31.03 -10.62 11.53
C PRO A 608 29.99 -11.74 11.37
N ARG A 609 29.90 -12.64 12.35
CA ARG A 609 28.85 -13.66 12.37
C ARG A 609 27.46 -13.00 12.34
N HIS A 610 26.55 -13.58 11.56
CA HIS A 610 25.16 -13.15 11.50
C HIS A 610 24.50 -13.27 12.88
N ALA A 611 23.66 -12.31 13.27
CA ALA A 611 23.09 -12.22 14.63
C ALA A 611 22.25 -13.44 15.05
N PHE A 612 21.74 -14.19 14.07
CA PHE A 612 20.97 -15.43 14.26
C PHE A 612 21.73 -16.68 13.80
N ALA A 613 23.04 -16.61 13.51
CA ALA A 613 23.79 -17.70 12.89
C ALA A 613 23.68 -19.03 13.66
N ASP A 614 23.85 -18.97 14.99
CA ASP A 614 23.86 -20.13 15.88
C ASP A 614 22.45 -20.64 16.23
N LEU A 615 21.37 -20.00 15.75
CA LEU A 615 19.99 -20.42 16.06
C LEU A 615 19.46 -21.56 15.16
N PRO A 616 18.48 -22.33 15.65
CA PRO A 616 17.58 -23.16 14.83
C PRO A 616 16.81 -22.31 13.78
N CYS A 617 16.24 -22.95 12.77
CA CYS A 617 15.56 -22.22 11.69
C CYS A 617 14.23 -22.86 11.25
N MET A 618 13.41 -22.05 10.58
CA MET A 618 12.13 -22.43 10.01
C MET A 618 12.10 -22.04 8.53
N VAL A 619 11.84 -23.01 7.67
CA VAL A 619 11.78 -22.85 6.22
C VAL A 619 10.32 -22.88 5.76
N GLU A 620 9.84 -21.77 5.21
CA GLU A 620 8.47 -21.62 4.72
C GLU A 620 8.42 -21.67 3.19
N PHE A 621 7.54 -22.52 2.64
CA PHE A 621 7.34 -22.72 1.22
C PHE A 621 5.94 -22.24 0.81
N ARG A 622 5.85 -21.29 -0.12
CA ARG A 622 4.56 -20.82 -0.66
C ARG A 622 4.58 -20.74 -2.20
N PRO A 623 3.50 -21.13 -2.89
CA PRO A 623 3.42 -21.11 -4.34
C PRO A 623 3.45 -19.67 -4.88
N GLY A 624 4.35 -19.42 -5.83
CA GLY A 624 4.48 -18.16 -6.55
C GLY A 624 3.73 -18.15 -7.90
N PRO A 625 4.17 -17.32 -8.86
CA PRO A 625 3.51 -17.16 -10.18
C PRO A 625 3.53 -18.42 -11.09
N GLY A 626 2.67 -19.41 -10.80
CA GLY A 626 2.53 -20.65 -11.56
C GLY A 626 1.15 -21.34 -11.55
N GLY A 627 0.22 -20.93 -10.68
CA GLY A 627 -1.07 -21.63 -10.51
C GLY A 627 -0.88 -23.00 -9.84
N LEU A 628 -1.63 -24.02 -10.26
CA LEU A 628 -1.51 -25.40 -9.72
C LEU A 628 -0.08 -25.96 -9.86
N GLU A 629 0.61 -25.67 -10.96
CA GLU A 629 2.00 -26.09 -11.14
C GLU A 629 2.96 -25.44 -10.14
N GLY A 630 2.66 -24.22 -9.68
CA GLY A 630 3.40 -23.62 -8.57
C GLY A 630 3.21 -24.38 -7.25
N ARG A 631 2.03 -24.98 -7.04
CA ARG A 631 1.71 -25.79 -5.86
C ARG A 631 2.39 -27.15 -5.87
N TYR A 632 2.34 -27.87 -7.00
CA TYR A 632 3.09 -29.12 -7.17
C TYR A 632 4.59 -28.90 -6.97
N PHE A 633 5.16 -27.82 -7.52
CA PHE A 633 6.57 -27.49 -7.29
C PHE A 633 6.88 -27.04 -5.84
N THR A 634 5.89 -26.55 -5.10
CA THR A 634 6.03 -26.28 -3.65
C THR A 634 6.22 -27.58 -2.88
N ASP A 635 5.45 -28.62 -3.23
CA ASP A 635 5.60 -29.96 -2.67
C ASP A 635 6.94 -30.63 -3.06
N THR A 636 7.40 -30.48 -4.31
CA THR A 636 8.72 -30.99 -4.72
C THR A 636 9.85 -30.38 -3.88
N LEU A 637 9.84 -29.05 -3.66
CA LEU A 637 10.87 -28.38 -2.85
C LEU A 637 10.76 -28.74 -1.37
N PHE A 638 9.56 -28.82 -0.80
CA PHE A 638 9.37 -29.26 0.59
C PHE A 638 9.91 -30.69 0.81
N LYS A 639 9.63 -31.61 -0.12
CA LYS A 639 10.18 -32.99 -0.10
C LYS A 639 11.71 -32.99 -0.23
N MET A 640 12.27 -32.19 -1.13
CA MET A 640 13.71 -32.03 -1.34
C MET A 640 14.44 -31.62 -0.05
N TYR A 641 14.00 -30.55 0.62
CA TYR A 641 14.64 -30.10 1.86
C TYR A 641 14.38 -31.05 3.04
N LYS A 642 13.22 -31.71 3.10
CA LYS A 642 12.95 -32.76 4.11
C LYS A 642 13.87 -33.97 3.94
N ALA A 643 14.14 -34.39 2.69
CA ALA A 643 15.08 -35.47 2.37
C ALA A 643 16.54 -35.08 2.67
N LEU A 644 16.95 -33.85 2.32
CA LEU A 644 18.24 -33.28 2.73
C LEU A 644 18.43 -33.33 4.26
N CYS A 645 17.41 -32.94 5.02
CA CYS A 645 17.46 -32.99 6.49
C CYS A 645 17.64 -34.42 7.00
N ALA A 646 16.88 -35.37 6.46
CA ALA A 646 17.01 -36.79 6.82
C ALA A 646 18.40 -37.36 6.47
N ARG A 647 18.97 -37.03 5.29
CA ARG A 647 20.32 -37.46 4.89
C ARG A 647 21.42 -36.86 5.77
N ARG A 648 21.29 -35.59 6.16
CA ARG A 648 22.27 -34.89 7.02
C ARG A 648 22.06 -35.11 8.52
N GLY A 649 21.01 -35.85 8.92
CA GLY A 649 20.72 -36.17 10.32
C GLY A 649 20.07 -35.03 11.12
N TYR A 650 19.56 -33.98 10.46
CA TYR A 650 18.91 -32.86 11.13
C TYR A 650 17.53 -33.23 11.67
N ARG A 651 17.21 -32.73 12.87
CA ARG A 651 15.92 -32.87 13.55
C ARG A 651 14.90 -31.92 12.93
N ALA A 652 14.34 -32.34 11.79
CA ALA A 652 13.35 -31.59 11.05
C ALA A 652 11.91 -31.95 11.45
N ASN A 653 11.15 -30.95 11.89
CA ASN A 653 9.76 -31.02 12.35
C ASN A 653 8.83 -30.34 11.33
N VAL A 654 7.65 -30.91 11.07
CA VAL A 654 6.68 -30.35 10.10
C VAL A 654 5.60 -29.58 10.87
N LEU A 655 5.77 -28.26 10.99
CA LEU A 655 4.82 -27.40 11.70
C LEU A 655 3.52 -27.19 10.91
N LYS A 656 3.59 -27.14 9.57
CA LYS A 656 2.42 -26.95 8.72
C LYS A 656 2.61 -27.59 7.34
N TYR A 657 1.55 -28.19 6.80
CA TYR A 657 1.50 -28.74 5.44
C TYR A 657 0.03 -28.71 4.95
N GLU A 658 -0.34 -27.62 4.27
CA GLU A 658 -1.71 -27.29 3.88
C GLU A 658 -1.91 -27.45 2.36
N MET A 659 -3.02 -28.06 1.96
CA MET A 659 -3.39 -28.31 0.56
C MET A 659 -4.43 -27.32 0.05
N ALA A 660 -4.40 -27.01 -1.24
CA ALA A 660 -5.42 -26.19 -1.88
C ALA A 660 -6.71 -26.98 -2.15
N GLU A 661 -7.78 -26.69 -1.40
CA GLU A 661 -9.12 -27.30 -1.53
C GLU A 661 -9.62 -27.35 -2.99
N ALA A 662 -9.33 -26.31 -3.78
CA ALA A 662 -9.77 -26.13 -5.16
C ALA A 662 -9.15 -27.11 -6.19
N ALA A 663 -8.42 -28.15 -5.76
CA ALA A 663 -7.89 -29.20 -6.62
C ALA A 663 -8.70 -30.52 -6.57
N GLY A 664 -9.42 -30.79 -5.47
CA GLY A 664 -9.95 -32.12 -5.17
C GLY A 664 -8.84 -33.17 -4.98
N ASP A 665 -9.16 -34.46 -5.07
CA ASP A 665 -8.21 -35.60 -4.96
C ASP A 665 -7.23 -35.72 -6.15
N GLN A 666 -7.01 -34.64 -6.90
CA GLN A 666 -6.09 -34.63 -8.05
C GLN A 666 -4.65 -34.42 -7.59
N SER A 667 -3.99 -35.52 -7.19
CA SER A 667 -2.53 -35.58 -7.23
C SER A 667 -2.03 -35.44 -8.67
N SER A 668 -0.83 -34.90 -8.87
CA SER A 668 -0.21 -34.92 -10.20
C SER A 668 0.06 -36.36 -10.67
N SER A 669 0.28 -36.54 -11.98
CA SER A 669 0.77 -37.80 -12.55
C SER A 669 2.17 -38.21 -12.04
N SER A 670 2.86 -37.31 -11.33
CA SER A 670 4.15 -37.52 -10.66
C SER A 670 4.01 -37.78 -9.14
N GLY A 671 2.79 -37.87 -8.60
CA GLY A 671 2.55 -38.06 -7.15
C GLY A 671 2.84 -36.82 -6.28
N GLU A 672 2.92 -35.65 -6.92
CA GLU A 672 3.06 -34.35 -6.25
C GLU A 672 1.69 -33.84 -5.82
N GLN A 673 1.65 -33.17 -4.67
CA GLN A 673 0.42 -32.70 -4.04
C GLN A 673 0.25 -31.17 -4.21
N PRO A 674 -0.98 -30.65 -4.28
CA PRO A 674 -1.25 -29.24 -4.56
C PRO A 674 -1.09 -28.36 -3.29
N VAL A 675 0.13 -28.34 -2.72
CA VAL A 675 0.48 -27.58 -1.51
C VAL A 675 0.21 -26.08 -1.68
N GLN A 676 -0.56 -25.52 -0.74
CA GLN A 676 -0.83 -24.09 -0.62
C GLN A 676 0.13 -23.40 0.36
N GLU A 677 0.60 -24.10 1.40
CA GLU A 677 1.64 -23.66 2.32
C GLU A 677 2.30 -24.87 2.99
N ALA A 678 3.63 -24.88 3.10
CA ALA A 678 4.35 -25.84 3.92
C ALA A 678 5.42 -25.14 4.78
N VAL A 679 5.62 -25.63 6.00
CA VAL A 679 6.56 -25.07 6.98
C VAL A 679 7.34 -26.21 7.64
N LEU A 680 8.66 -26.17 7.48
CA LEU A 680 9.60 -27.13 8.04
C LEU A 680 10.50 -26.42 9.07
N GLU A 681 10.39 -26.79 10.34
CA GLU A 681 11.34 -26.38 11.38
C GLU A 681 12.53 -27.32 11.39
N ILE A 682 13.72 -26.80 11.65
CA ILE A 682 14.97 -27.53 11.81
C ILE A 682 15.55 -27.14 13.18
N GLN A 683 15.49 -28.07 14.13
CA GLN A 683 15.67 -27.80 15.57
C GLN A 683 17.13 -27.83 16.07
N ASP A 684 18.10 -27.89 15.16
CA ASP A 684 19.52 -27.97 15.49
C ASP A 684 20.18 -26.58 15.51
N GLU A 685 21.05 -26.37 16.50
CA GLU A 685 21.84 -25.13 16.62
C GLU A 685 22.74 -24.95 15.39
N GLY A 686 22.86 -23.71 14.91
CA GLY A 686 23.57 -23.38 13.67
C GLY A 686 22.80 -23.61 12.36
N ALA A 687 21.58 -24.17 12.41
CA ALA A 687 20.81 -24.45 11.19
C ALA A 687 20.47 -23.18 10.39
N TYR A 688 20.28 -22.02 11.04
CA TYR A 688 19.99 -20.77 10.33
C TYR A 688 21.14 -20.35 9.39
N ASP A 689 22.41 -20.42 9.81
CA ASP A 689 23.54 -20.00 8.96
C ASP A 689 23.72 -20.90 7.71
N ILE A 690 23.34 -22.18 7.82
CA ILE A 690 23.39 -23.15 6.73
C ILE A 690 22.25 -22.92 5.73
N PHE A 691 21.03 -22.70 6.22
CA PHE A 691 19.85 -22.59 5.37
C PHE A 691 19.54 -21.17 4.89
N ARG A 692 20.09 -20.09 5.47
CA ARG A 692 19.81 -18.69 5.04
C ARG A 692 20.12 -18.41 3.56
N GLY A 693 20.99 -19.21 2.93
CA GLY A 693 21.24 -19.19 1.49
C GLY A 693 20.04 -19.58 0.61
N GLU A 694 18.98 -20.17 1.18
CA GLU A 694 17.79 -20.67 0.48
C GLU A 694 16.62 -19.68 0.47
N ALA A 695 16.75 -18.51 1.10
CA ALA A 695 15.72 -17.49 1.05
C ALA A 695 15.65 -16.80 -0.33
N GLY A 696 14.49 -16.91 -1.02
CA GLY A 696 14.24 -16.23 -2.30
C GLY A 696 13.23 -16.95 -3.20
N MET A 697 13.25 -16.61 -4.50
CA MET A 697 12.38 -17.21 -5.51
C MET A 697 13.06 -18.38 -6.23
N HIS A 698 12.50 -19.58 -6.12
CA HIS A 698 12.93 -20.79 -6.83
C HIS A 698 12.06 -20.97 -8.08
N ARG A 699 12.67 -21.01 -9.27
CA ARG A 699 11.97 -21.07 -10.56
C ARG A 699 12.06 -22.47 -11.18
N VAL A 700 10.94 -23.08 -11.56
CA VAL A 700 10.93 -24.33 -12.32
C VAL A 700 10.61 -24.08 -13.79
N GLN A 701 11.27 -24.83 -14.68
CA GLN A 701 10.98 -24.89 -16.11
C GLN A 701 10.83 -26.36 -16.51
N ARG A 702 9.58 -26.80 -16.67
CA ARG A 702 9.21 -28.17 -17.09
C ARG A 702 7.87 -28.17 -17.84
N ILE A 703 7.53 -29.29 -18.47
CA ILE A 703 6.17 -29.53 -18.96
C ILE A 703 5.35 -29.99 -17.75
N PRO A 704 4.30 -29.26 -17.34
CA PRO A 704 3.53 -29.62 -16.14
C PRO A 704 2.53 -30.74 -16.46
N SER A 705 2.21 -31.54 -15.44
CA SER A 705 1.22 -32.63 -15.51
C SER A 705 -0.17 -32.18 -16.00
N THR A 706 -0.50 -30.89 -15.86
CA THR A 706 -1.79 -30.30 -16.24
C THR A 706 -1.86 -29.74 -17.67
N GLU A 707 -0.78 -29.78 -18.49
CA GLU A 707 -0.75 -29.19 -19.84
C GLU A 707 -0.80 -30.26 -20.94
N SER A 708 -1.99 -30.50 -21.50
CA SER A 708 -2.22 -31.54 -22.52
C SER A 708 -1.49 -31.33 -23.87
N LYS A 709 -0.83 -30.18 -24.10
CA LYS A 709 -0.13 -29.87 -25.36
C LYS A 709 1.40 -29.91 -25.24
N GLY A 710 1.95 -30.45 -24.14
CA GLY A 710 3.39 -30.68 -24.01
C GLY A 710 4.25 -29.40 -24.00
N ARG A 711 3.68 -28.26 -23.59
CA ARG A 711 4.38 -26.97 -23.59
C ARG A 711 5.09 -26.73 -22.25
N VAL A 712 6.32 -26.24 -22.34
CA VAL A 712 7.14 -25.90 -21.16
C VAL A 712 6.53 -24.67 -20.48
N HIS A 713 6.10 -24.82 -19.22
CA HIS A 713 5.67 -23.72 -18.39
C HIS A 713 6.81 -23.25 -17.49
N THR A 714 6.76 -21.99 -17.08
CA THR A 714 7.71 -21.40 -16.12
C THR A 714 6.93 -20.92 -14.91
N SER A 715 7.11 -21.65 -13.81
CA SER A 715 6.47 -21.41 -12.52
C SER A 715 7.54 -21.07 -11.48
N ALA A 716 7.13 -20.56 -10.32
CA ALA A 716 8.05 -20.28 -9.23
C ALA A 716 7.40 -20.51 -7.87
N VAL A 717 8.24 -20.71 -6.86
CA VAL A 717 7.90 -20.87 -5.44
C VAL A 717 8.73 -19.85 -4.65
N ALA A 718 8.11 -19.25 -3.64
CA ALA A 718 8.78 -18.37 -2.69
C ALA A 718 9.20 -19.19 -1.47
N VAL A 719 10.46 -19.06 -1.08
CA VAL A 719 11.05 -19.71 0.10
C VAL A 719 11.52 -18.62 1.06
N TRP A 720 11.07 -18.70 2.32
CA TRP A 720 11.63 -17.92 3.43
C TRP A 720 12.43 -18.83 4.33
N VAL A 721 13.52 -18.31 4.90
CA VAL A 721 14.23 -18.93 6.01
C VAL A 721 14.25 -17.92 7.14
N LEU A 722 13.65 -18.29 8.27
CA LEU A 722 13.47 -17.47 9.46
C LEU A 722 14.20 -18.16 10.63
N PRO A 723 14.73 -17.43 11.63
CA PRO A 723 15.17 -18.07 12.87
C PRO A 723 13.96 -18.66 13.60
N SER A 724 14.09 -19.87 14.14
CA SER A 724 13.11 -20.38 15.12
C SER A 724 13.56 -19.93 16.50
N PHE A 725 12.66 -19.25 17.21
CA PHE A 725 12.83 -18.92 18.63
C PHE A 725 12.03 -19.94 19.43
N GLN A 726 12.62 -20.51 20.48
CA GLN A 726 11.89 -21.41 21.36
C GLN A 726 10.75 -20.62 22.03
N GLU A 727 9.51 -21.00 21.77
CA GLU A 727 8.35 -20.42 22.46
C GLU A 727 8.34 -20.94 23.91
N GLY A 728 8.49 -20.02 24.87
CA GLY A 728 8.36 -20.33 26.29
C GLY A 728 6.92 -20.73 26.65
N GLY A 729 6.77 -21.62 27.63
CA GLY A 729 5.51 -21.73 28.37
C GLY A 729 4.32 -22.44 27.68
N SER A 730 4.55 -23.52 26.93
CA SER A 730 3.53 -24.55 26.57
C SER A 730 2.41 -24.20 25.58
N GLY A 731 1.82 -25.24 24.98
CA GLY A 731 0.67 -25.12 24.08
C GLY A 731 -0.66 -24.84 24.79
N ALA A 732 -1.70 -24.53 24.01
CA ALA A 732 -2.95 -23.90 24.44
C ALA A 732 -3.80 -24.61 25.53
N ASP A 733 -3.42 -25.81 25.98
CA ASP A 733 -4.14 -26.59 26.99
C ASP A 733 -3.81 -26.23 28.45
N ASN A 734 -2.73 -25.49 28.72
CA ASN A 734 -2.43 -24.98 30.07
C ASN A 734 -2.12 -23.47 30.05
N VAL A 735 -3.15 -22.66 30.32
CA VAL A 735 -2.98 -21.23 30.59
C VAL A 735 -2.51 -21.04 32.03
N ASP A 736 -1.24 -21.38 32.31
CA ASP A 736 -0.62 -20.97 33.57
C ASP A 736 -0.42 -19.45 33.57
N VAL A 737 -0.64 -18.85 34.75
CA VAL A 737 -0.70 -17.40 34.96
C VAL A 737 0.22 -16.94 36.08
N GLU A 738 1.01 -17.86 36.63
CA GLU A 738 2.08 -17.60 37.60
C GLU A 738 3.48 -17.85 37.00
N ASP A 739 3.58 -18.56 35.87
CA ASP A 739 4.80 -18.70 35.04
C ASP A 739 5.26 -17.35 34.45
N PRO A 740 6.46 -16.84 34.77
CA PRO A 740 7.00 -15.60 34.22
C PRO A 740 7.13 -15.53 32.69
N GLU A 741 7.21 -16.67 31.98
CA GLU A 741 7.36 -16.71 30.52
C GLU A 741 6.01 -16.71 29.76
N SER A 742 4.90 -16.93 30.47
CA SER A 742 3.54 -16.95 29.90
C SER A 742 3.08 -15.58 29.40
N ASP A 743 2.48 -15.53 28.20
CA ASP A 743 1.82 -14.32 27.64
C ASP A 743 0.79 -13.70 28.60
N PHE A 744 0.17 -14.50 29.46
CA PHE A 744 -0.85 -14.07 30.42
C PHE A 744 -0.28 -13.60 31.76
N TYR A 745 1.02 -13.79 32.02
CA TYR A 745 1.65 -13.38 33.26
C TYR A 745 1.80 -11.86 33.34
N VAL A 746 1.34 -11.30 34.46
CA VAL A 746 1.40 -9.87 34.77
C VAL A 746 1.83 -9.74 36.22
N ASN A 747 3.03 -9.23 36.43
CA ASN A 747 3.59 -8.94 37.75
C ASN A 747 2.62 -8.02 38.55
N PRO A 748 2.14 -8.44 39.74
CA PRO A 748 1.25 -7.62 40.54
C PRO A 748 1.80 -6.23 40.93
N GLN A 749 3.12 -6.07 40.98
CA GLN A 749 3.76 -4.79 41.33
C GLN A 749 3.63 -3.73 40.21
N ASP A 750 3.49 -4.16 38.96
CA ASP A 750 3.39 -3.27 37.79
C ASP A 750 1.98 -2.71 37.56
N VAL A 751 0.98 -3.14 38.34
CA VAL A 751 -0.43 -2.78 38.15
C VAL A 751 -0.93 -1.83 39.26
N LYS A 752 -1.14 -0.56 38.89
CA LYS A 752 -1.79 0.42 39.75
C LYS A 752 -3.30 0.15 39.80
N ILE A 753 -3.85 -0.09 40.99
CA ILE A 753 -5.29 -0.30 41.21
C ILE A 753 -5.91 0.97 41.82
N GLU A 754 -7.01 1.46 41.23
CA GLU A 754 -7.78 2.62 41.68
C GLU A 754 -9.24 2.22 41.94
N THR A 755 -9.81 2.60 43.09
CA THR A 755 -11.23 2.40 43.42
C THR A 755 -12.05 3.66 43.08
N MET A 756 -13.30 3.49 42.66
CA MET A 756 -14.20 4.60 42.34
C MET A 756 -15.68 4.22 42.51
N ARG A 757 -16.55 5.24 42.45
CA ARG A 757 -18.01 5.04 42.44
C ARG A 757 -18.47 4.64 41.05
N ALA A 758 -19.34 3.65 40.99
CA ALA A 758 -19.94 3.19 39.73
C ALA A 758 -20.80 4.29 39.09
N ARG A 759 -21.01 4.21 37.78
CA ARG A 759 -21.89 5.11 37.02
C ARG A 759 -23.01 4.31 36.35
N GLY A 760 -24.26 4.65 36.67
CA GLY A 760 -25.43 4.05 36.05
C GLY A 760 -26.69 4.16 36.91
N ALA A 761 -27.73 3.41 36.54
CA ALA A 761 -28.98 3.36 37.27
C ALA A 761 -28.83 2.55 38.58
N GLY A 762 -28.70 3.25 39.70
CA GLY A 762 -28.79 2.66 41.03
C GLY A 762 -29.02 3.73 42.09
N GLY A 763 -29.69 3.35 43.18
CA GLY A 763 -30.05 4.27 44.26
C GLY A 763 -28.87 4.64 45.16
N GLN A 764 -29.15 4.87 46.45
CA GLN A 764 -28.18 5.41 47.42
C GLN A 764 -26.84 4.62 47.49
N HIS A 765 -26.85 3.31 47.19
CA HIS A 765 -25.64 2.48 47.11
C HIS A 765 -24.63 2.95 46.07
N VAL A 766 -25.06 3.37 44.87
CA VAL A 766 -24.15 3.82 43.79
C VAL A 766 -23.52 5.18 44.12
N ASN A 767 -24.29 6.06 44.78
CA ASN A 767 -23.82 7.40 45.15
C ASN A 767 -22.83 7.39 46.34
N LYS A 768 -22.85 6.34 47.19
CA LYS A 768 -22.02 6.23 48.40
C LYS A 768 -20.90 5.17 48.33
N THR A 769 -21.06 4.09 47.56
CA THR A 769 -20.15 2.93 47.62
C THR A 769 -19.14 2.94 46.47
N GLU A 770 -17.86 2.75 46.78
CA GLU A 770 -16.76 2.71 45.81
C GLU A 770 -16.52 1.26 45.33
N SER A 771 -17.54 0.72 44.66
CA SER A 771 -17.56 -0.67 44.16
C SER A 771 -16.89 -0.86 42.80
N ALA A 772 -16.67 0.20 42.02
CA ALA A 772 -16.04 0.12 40.71
C ALA A 772 -14.51 0.20 40.84
N ILE A 773 -13.80 -0.47 39.94
CA ILE A 773 -12.33 -0.54 39.93
C ILE A 773 -11.80 -0.12 38.57
N ARG A 774 -10.66 0.58 38.57
CA ARG A 774 -9.75 0.72 37.44
C ARG A 774 -8.41 0.07 37.78
N MET A 775 -7.79 -0.55 36.79
CA MET A 775 -6.42 -1.04 36.82
C MET A 775 -5.64 -0.44 35.66
N THR A 776 -4.39 -0.07 35.91
CA THR A 776 -3.46 0.46 34.91
C THR A 776 -2.15 -0.32 35.01
N HIS A 777 -1.79 -1.05 33.96
CA HIS A 777 -0.50 -1.74 33.89
C HIS A 777 0.58 -0.76 33.39
N THR A 778 1.41 -0.32 34.33
CA THR A 778 2.31 0.84 34.21
C THR A 778 3.29 0.74 33.03
N PRO A 779 3.95 -0.41 32.75
CA PRO A 779 4.85 -0.54 31.61
C PRO A 779 4.17 -0.38 30.24
N THR A 780 2.95 -0.92 30.08
CA THR A 780 2.21 -0.89 28.80
C THR A 780 1.31 0.34 28.60
N GLY A 781 0.98 1.04 29.68
CA GLY A 781 -0.08 2.06 29.70
C GLY A 781 -1.51 1.50 29.59
N THR A 782 -1.70 0.18 29.49
CA THR A 782 -3.02 -0.44 29.29
C THR A 782 -3.92 -0.28 30.52
N VAL A 783 -5.08 0.36 30.31
CA VAL A 783 -6.09 0.65 31.35
C VAL A 783 -7.33 -0.23 31.16
N VAL A 784 -7.80 -0.84 32.25
CA VAL A 784 -9.04 -1.60 32.35
C VAL A 784 -9.91 -1.00 33.45
N SER A 785 -11.23 -1.03 33.31
CA SER A 785 -12.15 -0.66 34.39
C SER A 785 -13.40 -1.54 34.38
N MET A 786 -13.83 -1.98 35.56
CA MET A 786 -14.96 -2.89 35.76
C MET A 786 -15.90 -2.34 36.84
N GLN A 787 -17.21 -2.39 36.59
CA GLN A 787 -18.24 -1.88 37.51
C GLN A 787 -19.53 -2.72 37.56
N ASP A 788 -19.56 -3.87 36.89
CA ASP A 788 -20.77 -4.59 36.52
C ASP A 788 -21.41 -5.31 37.72
N HIS A 789 -20.60 -5.65 38.73
CA HIS A 789 -21.06 -6.25 39.97
C HIS A 789 -21.11 -5.25 41.13
N ARG A 790 -22.01 -5.49 42.09
CA ARG A 790 -22.12 -4.66 43.31
C ARG A 790 -20.94 -4.86 44.28
N SER A 791 -20.22 -5.98 44.18
CA SER A 791 -19.06 -6.31 45.01
C SER A 791 -17.76 -5.80 44.37
N GLN A 792 -16.99 -5.04 45.16
CA GLN A 792 -15.67 -4.55 44.77
C GLN A 792 -14.70 -5.70 44.46
N GLN A 793 -14.73 -6.79 45.24
CA GLN A 793 -13.82 -7.92 45.04
C GLN A 793 -14.06 -8.60 43.68
N ARG A 794 -15.32 -8.86 43.33
CA ARG A 794 -15.64 -9.52 42.05
C ARG A 794 -15.26 -8.63 40.86
N ASN A 795 -15.51 -7.32 40.93
CA ASN A 795 -15.00 -6.37 39.94
C ASN A 795 -13.46 -6.34 39.86
N ARG A 796 -12.73 -6.68 40.94
CA ARG A 796 -11.26 -6.79 40.95
C ARG A 796 -10.81 -8.04 40.18
N GLU A 797 -11.41 -9.18 40.47
CA GLU A 797 -11.13 -10.46 39.81
C GLU A 797 -11.43 -10.39 38.31
N ASP A 798 -12.56 -9.80 37.94
CA ASP A 798 -12.95 -9.66 36.53
C ASP A 798 -12.14 -8.58 35.80
N ALA A 799 -11.71 -7.50 36.48
CA ALA A 799 -10.74 -6.55 35.93
C ALA A 799 -9.36 -7.18 35.70
N TRP A 800 -8.89 -8.06 36.60
CA TRP A 800 -7.63 -8.80 36.42
C TRP A 800 -7.67 -9.72 35.19
N LYS A 801 -8.77 -10.47 34.98
CA LYS A 801 -8.96 -11.32 33.79
C LYS A 801 -8.87 -10.51 32.50
N VAL A 802 -9.60 -9.39 32.43
CA VAL A 802 -9.60 -8.50 31.25
C VAL A 802 -8.24 -7.81 31.06
N LEU A 803 -7.52 -7.48 32.13
CA LEU A 803 -6.18 -6.88 32.04
C LEU A 803 -5.15 -7.88 31.49
N ARG A 804 -5.11 -9.10 32.03
CA ARG A 804 -4.23 -10.19 31.55
C ARG A 804 -4.55 -10.53 30.08
N SER A 805 -5.83 -10.69 29.73
CA SER A 805 -6.26 -10.94 28.34
C SER A 805 -5.83 -9.82 27.37
N ARG A 806 -5.93 -8.54 27.77
CA ARG A 806 -5.45 -7.43 26.93
C ARG A 806 -3.93 -7.39 26.78
N ILE A 807 -3.18 -7.69 27.84
CA ILE A 807 -1.71 -7.70 27.79
C ILE A 807 -1.21 -8.88 26.95
N ALA A 808 -1.79 -10.07 27.10
CA ALA A 808 -1.51 -11.22 26.24
C ALA A 808 -1.83 -10.89 24.76
N SER A 809 -3.00 -10.31 24.47
CA SER A 809 -3.35 -9.87 23.11
C SER A 809 -2.40 -8.81 22.55
N GLN A 810 -1.89 -7.90 23.39
CA GLN A 810 -0.93 -6.86 22.99
C GLN A 810 0.47 -7.43 22.74
N ARG A 811 0.91 -8.42 23.54
CA ARG A 811 2.15 -9.17 23.33
C ARG A 811 2.08 -10.01 22.06
N ALA A 812 0.97 -10.70 21.82
CA ALA A 812 0.73 -11.47 20.60
C ALA A 812 0.74 -10.56 19.35
N GLU A 813 0.05 -9.41 19.38
CA GLU A 813 0.06 -8.42 18.29
C GLU A 813 1.48 -7.88 18.04
N GLN A 814 2.29 -7.67 19.10
CA GLN A 814 3.70 -7.28 18.97
C GLN A 814 4.59 -8.37 18.37
N ARG A 815 4.45 -9.63 18.82
CA ARG A 815 5.19 -10.78 18.25
C ARG A 815 4.80 -11.04 16.80
N GLU A 816 3.52 -10.93 16.45
CA GLU A 816 3.05 -11.03 15.06
C GLU A 816 3.58 -9.88 14.20
N GLU A 817 3.57 -8.64 14.71
CA GLU A 817 4.20 -7.50 14.06
C GLU A 817 5.69 -7.74 13.78
N GLU A 818 6.45 -8.22 14.77
CA GLU A 818 7.90 -8.50 14.64
C GLU A 818 8.19 -9.66 13.67
N ALA A 819 7.45 -10.76 13.76
CA ALA A 819 7.52 -11.85 12.79
C ALA A 819 7.17 -11.39 11.37
N SER A 820 6.17 -10.51 11.21
CA SER A 820 5.81 -9.94 9.91
C SER A 820 6.92 -9.05 9.34
N LYS A 821 7.56 -8.23 10.18
CA LYS A 821 8.71 -7.38 9.80
C LYS A 821 9.88 -8.25 9.35
N LEU A 822 10.25 -9.27 10.13
CA LEU A 822 11.35 -10.19 9.81
C LEU A 822 11.08 -10.97 8.51
N ARG A 823 9.89 -11.56 8.37
CA ARG A 823 9.45 -12.23 7.12
C ARG A 823 9.51 -11.27 5.91
N SER A 824 9.12 -10.00 6.09
CA SER A 824 9.15 -8.99 5.03
C SER A 824 10.57 -8.51 4.66
N SER A 825 11.54 -8.58 5.60
CA SER A 825 12.93 -8.22 5.33
C SER A 825 13.71 -9.32 4.60
N VAL A 826 13.31 -10.59 4.79
CA VAL A 826 13.91 -11.74 4.09
C VAL A 826 13.45 -11.80 2.64
N LEU A 827 12.13 -11.71 2.38
CA LEU A 827 11.59 -11.60 1.03
C LEU A 827 10.29 -10.78 1.06
N SER A 828 10.31 -9.60 0.44
CA SER A 828 9.15 -8.71 0.37
C SER A 828 8.15 -9.19 -0.70
N GLN A 829 6.86 -8.89 -0.50
CA GLN A 829 5.81 -9.24 -1.49
C GLN A 829 6.07 -8.66 -2.89
N ALA A 830 6.82 -7.55 -2.99
CA ALA A 830 7.18 -6.93 -4.27
C ALA A 830 8.22 -7.73 -5.07
N GLN A 831 8.99 -8.63 -4.42
CA GLN A 831 9.98 -9.51 -5.03
C GLN A 831 9.40 -10.89 -5.40
N ILE A 832 8.11 -11.15 -5.10
CA ILE A 832 7.43 -12.40 -5.48
C ILE A 832 7.01 -12.31 -6.96
N THR A 833 8.00 -12.24 -7.85
CA THR A 833 7.83 -12.08 -9.29
C THR A 833 8.41 -13.27 -10.07
N ARG A 834 8.32 -13.23 -11.40
CA ARG A 834 9.01 -14.18 -12.29
C ARG A 834 10.47 -13.77 -12.60
N GLY A 835 10.89 -12.57 -12.21
CA GLY A 835 12.22 -12.02 -12.51
C GLY A 835 13.27 -12.35 -11.45
N ASP A 836 12.91 -12.14 -10.18
CA ASP A 836 13.80 -12.11 -9.00
C ASP A 836 14.23 -13.49 -8.48
N LYS A 837 14.41 -14.45 -9.41
CA LYS A 837 14.85 -15.82 -9.17
C LYS A 837 16.25 -15.87 -8.53
N ILE A 838 16.41 -16.70 -7.51
CA ILE A 838 17.74 -17.11 -7.03
C ILE A 838 18.20 -18.40 -7.72
N ARG A 839 17.30 -19.37 -7.92
CA ARG A 839 17.60 -20.66 -8.57
C ARG A 839 16.66 -20.97 -9.73
N THR A 840 17.15 -21.71 -10.73
CA THR A 840 16.34 -22.29 -11.80
C THR A 840 16.55 -23.80 -11.90
N TYR A 841 15.45 -24.55 -11.82
CA TYR A 841 15.39 -26.00 -11.98
C TYR A 841 14.83 -26.30 -13.37
N ASN A 842 15.68 -26.69 -14.33
CA ASN A 842 15.32 -26.89 -15.73
C ASN A 842 15.34 -28.38 -16.08
N TYR A 843 14.14 -28.98 -16.14
CA TYR A 843 13.97 -30.42 -16.39
C TYR A 843 14.36 -30.79 -17.83
N ASN A 844 14.18 -29.89 -18.80
CA ASN A 844 14.52 -30.14 -20.20
C ASN A 844 16.04 -30.14 -20.48
N GLN A 845 16.84 -29.62 -19.55
CA GLN A 845 18.30 -29.52 -19.66
C GLN A 845 19.03 -30.30 -18.56
N ASP A 846 18.29 -31.06 -17.75
CA ASP A 846 18.77 -31.76 -16.55
C ASP A 846 19.74 -30.90 -15.72
N ARG A 847 19.31 -29.68 -15.34
CA ARG A 847 20.21 -28.70 -14.70
C ARG A 847 19.52 -27.88 -13.63
N CYS A 848 20.23 -27.67 -12.52
CA CYS A 848 19.94 -26.63 -11.53
C CYS A 848 20.99 -25.51 -11.63
N THR A 849 20.53 -24.27 -11.78
CA THR A 849 21.38 -23.06 -11.84
C THR A 849 21.13 -22.20 -10.60
N ASP A 850 22.16 -21.83 -9.85
CA ASP A 850 22.08 -20.69 -8.90
C ASP A 850 22.59 -19.42 -9.57
N HIS A 851 21.69 -18.45 -9.75
CA HIS A 851 21.96 -17.22 -10.50
C HIS A 851 22.78 -16.19 -9.70
N ARG A 852 23.06 -16.45 -8.43
CA ARG A 852 23.86 -15.57 -7.57
C ARG A 852 25.33 -15.97 -7.62
N ALA A 853 25.61 -17.24 -7.34
CA ALA A 853 26.95 -17.82 -7.41
C ALA A 853 27.43 -18.10 -8.85
N GLY A 854 26.52 -18.12 -9.82
CA GLY A 854 26.83 -18.49 -11.21
C GLY A 854 27.07 -20.00 -11.39
N MET A 855 26.71 -20.82 -10.40
CA MET A 855 26.94 -22.26 -10.42
C MET A 855 25.84 -22.99 -11.19
N ASP A 856 26.25 -23.83 -12.13
CA ASP A 856 25.41 -24.81 -12.83
C ASP A 856 25.78 -26.23 -12.38
N VAL A 857 24.79 -27.02 -11.96
CA VAL A 857 24.95 -28.46 -11.68
C VAL A 857 23.97 -29.29 -12.52
N HIS A 858 24.44 -30.44 -12.99
CA HIS A 858 23.66 -31.45 -13.71
C HIS A 858 23.26 -32.62 -12.79
N ASN A 859 22.42 -33.55 -13.27
CA ASN A 859 21.69 -34.53 -12.45
C ASN A 859 20.66 -33.85 -11.53
N LEU A 860 19.62 -33.27 -12.15
CA LEU A 860 18.50 -32.64 -11.45
C LEU A 860 17.72 -33.59 -10.53
N PRO A 861 17.57 -34.91 -10.82
CA PRO A 861 16.98 -35.86 -9.88
C PRO A 861 17.68 -35.89 -8.51
N ASP A 862 19.02 -35.99 -8.47
CA ASP A 862 19.78 -35.98 -7.21
C ASP A 862 19.61 -34.65 -6.46
N VAL A 863 19.54 -33.51 -7.17
CA VAL A 863 19.22 -32.22 -6.55
C VAL A 863 17.85 -32.26 -5.86
N LEU A 864 16.83 -32.80 -6.54
CA LEU A 864 15.44 -32.84 -6.07
C LEU A 864 15.17 -33.90 -4.99
N GLU A 865 15.97 -34.97 -4.94
CA GLU A 865 15.98 -35.94 -3.85
C GLU A 865 16.80 -35.47 -2.63
N GLY A 866 17.41 -34.27 -2.71
CA GLY A 866 18.20 -33.68 -1.63
C GLY A 866 19.57 -34.33 -1.46
N GLY A 867 20.16 -34.86 -2.54
CA GLY A 867 21.44 -35.55 -2.61
C GLY A 867 22.69 -34.65 -2.61
N GLU A 868 23.83 -35.20 -3.00
CA GLU A 868 25.14 -34.54 -2.90
C GLU A 868 25.34 -33.40 -3.91
N THR A 869 24.58 -33.36 -5.00
CA THR A 869 24.59 -32.23 -5.94
C THR A 869 23.95 -30.99 -5.33
N LEU A 870 22.88 -31.13 -4.53
CA LEU A 870 22.27 -30.00 -3.82
C LEU A 870 23.26 -29.38 -2.83
N ASP A 871 24.01 -30.20 -2.08
CA ASP A 871 25.01 -29.74 -1.11
C ASP A 871 26.03 -28.78 -1.75
N LYS A 872 26.46 -29.06 -2.98
CA LYS A 872 27.41 -28.22 -3.74
C LYS A 872 26.81 -26.86 -4.11
N VAL A 873 25.52 -26.83 -4.47
CA VAL A 873 24.80 -25.57 -4.77
C VAL A 873 24.55 -24.75 -3.50
N MET A 874 24.28 -25.40 -2.36
CA MET A 874 24.18 -24.73 -1.05
C MET A 874 25.53 -24.14 -0.63
N GLU A 875 26.63 -24.88 -0.80
CA GLU A 875 27.98 -24.44 -0.48
C GLU A 875 28.40 -23.24 -1.32
N ALA A 876 28.23 -23.28 -2.64
CA ALA A 876 28.51 -22.14 -3.51
C ALA A 876 27.63 -20.91 -3.21
N ALA A 877 26.36 -21.12 -2.81
CA ALA A 877 25.50 -20.02 -2.36
C ALA A 877 25.95 -19.41 -1.02
N ARG A 878 26.50 -20.23 -0.11
CA ARG A 878 27.11 -19.77 1.16
C ARG A 878 28.41 -19.01 0.90
N GLU A 879 29.29 -19.50 0.03
CA GLU A 879 30.52 -18.80 -0.38
C GLU A 879 30.19 -17.44 -1.03
N TRP A 880 29.17 -17.38 -1.89
CA TRP A 880 28.68 -16.12 -2.46
C TRP A 880 28.16 -15.14 -1.40
N LEU A 881 27.42 -15.62 -0.39
CA LEU A 881 26.97 -14.77 0.73
C LEU A 881 28.15 -14.20 1.52
N VAL A 882 29.13 -15.04 1.89
CA VAL A 882 30.34 -14.59 2.60
C VAL A 882 31.15 -13.61 1.75
N GLY A 883 31.26 -13.85 0.44
CA GLY A 883 31.88 -12.91 -0.51
C GLY A 883 31.18 -11.54 -0.54
N LYS A 884 29.84 -11.53 -0.54
CA LYS A 884 29.03 -10.30 -0.44
C LYS A 884 29.22 -9.59 0.90
N GLU A 885 29.33 -10.33 2.00
CA GLU A 885 29.63 -9.76 3.32
C GLU A 885 31.03 -9.13 3.34
N VAL A 886 32.06 -9.79 2.78
CA VAL A 886 33.42 -9.23 2.64
C VAL A 886 33.43 -7.95 1.77
N GLU A 887 32.74 -7.95 0.64
CA GLU A 887 32.65 -6.79 -0.27
C GLU A 887 32.02 -5.57 0.43
N MET A 888 30.94 -5.77 1.18
CA MET A 888 30.32 -4.70 1.97
C MET A 888 31.27 -4.13 3.03
N LEU A 889 32.06 -4.98 3.70
CA LEU A 889 33.04 -4.55 4.70
C LEU A 889 34.20 -3.77 4.08
N VAL A 890 34.66 -4.14 2.88
CA VAL A 890 35.63 -3.35 2.08
C VAL A 890 35.10 -1.94 1.83
N LEU A 891 33.86 -1.83 1.34
CA LEU A 891 33.23 -0.55 1.01
C LEU A 891 33.00 0.32 2.25
N GLU A 892 32.65 -0.27 3.39
CA GLU A 892 32.54 0.46 4.66
C GLU A 892 33.88 1.04 5.14
N GLU A 893 34.97 0.27 5.12
CA GLU A 893 36.29 0.79 5.54
C GLU A 893 36.82 1.83 4.57
N GLU A 894 36.61 1.67 3.27
CA GLU A 894 36.95 2.71 2.30
C GLU A 894 36.11 3.97 2.45
N ALA A 895 34.84 3.85 2.85
CA ALA A 895 33.98 5.00 3.14
C ALA A 895 34.32 5.69 4.47
N LYS A 896 34.96 4.99 5.42
CA LYS A 896 35.58 5.59 6.62
C LYS A 896 36.89 6.28 6.28
N ALA A 897 37.77 5.65 5.50
CA ALA A 897 39.07 6.19 5.10
C ALA A 897 39.00 7.39 4.12
N LYS A 898 37.79 7.76 3.67
CA LYS A 898 37.49 8.95 2.83
C LYS A 898 36.80 10.09 3.63
N LYS A 899 36.73 9.99 4.96
CA LYS A 899 36.14 10.98 5.88
C LYS A 899 37.17 11.54 6.85
#